data_AF-A0A3P1WHW1-F1
#
_entry.id   AF-A0A3P1WHW1-F1
#
_cell.length_a   1.000
_cell.length_b   1.000
_cell.length_c   1.000
_cell.angle_alpha   90.00
_cell.angle_beta   90.00
_cell.angle_gamma   90.00
#
_symmetry.space_group_name_H-M   'P 1'
#
loop_
_entity.id
_entity.type
_entity.pdbx_description
1 polymer ?
#
loop_
_entity_poly.entity_id
_entity_poly.type
_entity_poly.pdbx_seq_one_letter_code
_entity_poly.pdbx_strand_id
1 'polypeptide(L)'
;MKVPVSWLRDLVRLPEEATAQEIARRFTNVGLTVERIESVGSPVTGPLVVGRVLSLVEEPQKNGKVIRYCRVDVGEELNEAATEDTPASRGIVCGAHNFVVGDLVVVALPGTVLPGDFQISARKTYGHVSDGMICAEDEIGLGENHEGIMVLGSGTPGESAIELLWTSDEVLEIDVTPDLGYCLSLRGLAREAAIAFNCSFTDPYRLPPVADAASGHEVILQTPNCSAFTAITINATNPQAKTPRYIVDRLRASGVRSISLAVDVTNYVMLESGQPLHAYDADRLQGAIRVRQADQDEELVTLDGQLRKLRVEDMVIADDSGAIGLAGVMGGETTEVNERTTRIVLEAAAFDSVSVSRTFRAHGLFSEASKRFERTVDPALGFSAARQAAELIIKYGGGEVAGETFVGQVPERHTIRLLAGLVSAVLGAEVHYDEVVRLLTATGAEVTAFGDSITLEVPTWRNDLVDPYDIVEEVGRKYGYDRIGRRLPVAAGGGGLTRRQAARREVIHAVVAAGFTQCMTLPFIGSEELDRLGLPEQSAARSAVRLSNPLSDAHPLLRTTLLPGLLRALATNVSRSIDDVAIFEVGSVFFAGEPMDAPRPAVTHRPSDKEIRALDAALPAQPQFVAGLVAGNWVPAGWSGPAVAADWTHVVALAESAANAVGVALVRRQRDDVAPWHPGRTAELLVGEASLGYAGELHPDVIAAFGLPARTCAVEFNLDALLDAAPHAGRIGLLHSFPVAKEDVALIVDQSVAAADVHSALVAGGGELLESVRLFDVFTGEQVGEGKKSLAFALRIRGDRTLTDAEAAEVRQAAVAEAVARFGAVQRA
;
A
#
# COMPACT_ATOMS: atom_id res chain seq x y z
N MET A 1 5.59 -15.45 -2.28
CA MET A 1 5.56 -16.89 -2.58
C MET A 1 6.66 -17.54 -1.76
N LYS A 2 6.39 -18.64 -1.05
CA LYS A 2 7.38 -19.32 -0.22
C LYS A 2 7.97 -20.53 -0.93
N VAL A 3 9.30 -20.56 -1.06
CA VAL A 3 10.03 -21.46 -1.95
C VAL A 3 11.12 -22.19 -1.16
N PRO A 4 10.88 -23.46 -0.79
CA PRO A 4 11.89 -24.29 -0.14
C PRO A 4 13.07 -24.53 -1.09
N VAL A 5 14.30 -24.25 -0.65
CA VAL A 5 15.50 -24.34 -1.47
C VAL A 5 15.79 -25.78 -1.87
N SER A 6 15.55 -26.76 -0.99
CA SER A 6 15.69 -28.18 -1.33
C SER A 6 14.79 -28.58 -2.51
N TRP A 7 13.54 -28.11 -2.52
CA TRP A 7 12.60 -28.40 -3.59
C TRP A 7 12.98 -27.71 -4.90
N LEU A 8 13.47 -26.47 -4.83
CA LEU A 8 14.00 -25.78 -6.01
C LEU A 8 15.16 -26.57 -6.64
N ARG A 9 16.08 -27.11 -5.83
CA ARG A 9 17.22 -27.91 -6.30
C ARG A 9 16.83 -29.23 -6.95
N ASP A 10 15.70 -29.82 -6.56
CA ASP A 10 15.19 -31.02 -7.23
C ASP A 10 14.76 -30.75 -8.67
N LEU A 11 14.35 -29.52 -8.98
CA LEU A 11 13.88 -29.12 -10.32
C LEU A 11 14.99 -28.52 -11.19
N VAL A 12 16.00 -27.89 -10.57
CA VAL A 12 17.11 -27.26 -11.28
C VAL A 12 18.45 -27.61 -10.64
N ARG A 13 19.40 -28.02 -11.48
CA ARG A 13 20.77 -28.36 -11.07
C ARG A 13 21.58 -27.09 -10.80
N LEU A 14 21.35 -26.50 -9.63
CA LEU A 14 22.15 -25.37 -9.13
C LEU A 14 23.53 -25.85 -8.66
N PRO A 15 24.56 -24.99 -8.70
CA PRO A 15 25.86 -25.31 -8.10
C PRO A 15 25.72 -25.70 -6.62
N GLU A 16 26.52 -26.66 -6.16
CA GLU A 16 26.46 -27.16 -4.77
C GLU A 16 26.81 -26.05 -3.77
N GLU A 17 27.72 -25.15 -4.14
CA GLU A 17 28.18 -24.02 -3.34
C GLU A 17 27.21 -22.82 -3.31
N ALA A 18 26.16 -22.82 -4.13
CA ALA A 18 25.23 -21.69 -4.21
C ALA A 18 24.34 -21.63 -2.97
N THR A 19 24.64 -20.81 -1.98
CA THR A 19 23.82 -20.71 -0.76
C THR A 19 22.43 -20.08 -1.03
N ALA A 20 21.49 -20.21 -0.10
CA ALA A 20 20.18 -19.53 -0.21
C ALA A 20 20.32 -18.01 -0.39
N GLN A 21 21.32 -17.40 0.27
CA GLN A 21 21.62 -15.97 0.12
C GLN A 21 22.10 -15.63 -1.29
N GLU A 22 22.91 -16.47 -1.92
CA GLU A 22 23.36 -16.26 -3.31
C GLU A 22 22.20 -16.44 -4.30
N ILE A 23 21.33 -17.43 -4.09
CA ILE A 23 20.11 -17.61 -4.88
C ILE A 23 19.21 -16.37 -4.77
N ALA A 24 18.98 -15.89 -3.54
CA ALA A 24 18.17 -14.71 -3.28
C ALA A 24 18.72 -13.45 -3.95
N ARG A 25 20.05 -13.26 -3.89
CA ARG A 25 20.73 -12.14 -4.55
C ARG A 25 20.54 -12.21 -6.07
N ARG A 26 20.69 -13.38 -6.69
CA ARG A 26 20.52 -13.54 -8.14
C ARG A 26 19.08 -13.38 -8.59
N PHE A 27 18.11 -13.91 -7.84
CA PHE A 27 16.69 -13.66 -8.08
C PHE A 27 16.36 -12.16 -8.02
N THR A 28 16.83 -11.47 -6.99
CA THR A 28 16.60 -10.02 -6.86
C THR A 28 17.18 -9.24 -8.04
N ASN A 29 18.36 -9.64 -8.54
CA ASN A 29 18.98 -9.01 -9.71
C ASN A 29 18.19 -9.18 -11.02
N VAL A 30 17.35 -10.22 -11.14
CA VAL A 30 16.54 -10.49 -12.35
C VAL A 30 15.08 -10.09 -12.21
N GLY A 31 14.72 -9.35 -11.14
CA GLY A 31 13.38 -8.83 -10.88
C GLY A 31 12.52 -9.63 -9.89
N LEU A 32 13.06 -10.69 -9.29
CA LEU A 32 12.37 -11.52 -8.30
C LEU A 32 12.85 -11.16 -6.89
N THR A 33 12.21 -10.16 -6.28
CA THR A 33 12.64 -9.63 -4.98
C THR A 33 12.42 -10.67 -3.88
N VAL A 34 13.50 -11.08 -3.22
CA VAL A 34 13.42 -11.95 -2.04
C VAL A 34 13.32 -11.08 -0.79
N GLU A 35 12.15 -11.08 -0.15
CA GLU A 35 11.87 -10.29 1.05
C GLU A 35 12.57 -10.86 2.28
N ARG A 36 12.53 -12.19 2.43
CA ARG A 36 13.03 -12.90 3.60
C ARG A 36 13.57 -14.28 3.23
N ILE A 37 14.52 -14.75 4.03
CA ILE A 37 14.98 -16.15 4.06
C ILE A 37 14.64 -16.70 5.44
N GLU A 38 13.73 -17.66 5.49
CA GLU A 38 13.30 -18.31 6.73
C GLU A 38 13.94 -19.70 6.82
N SER A 39 14.44 -20.08 7.99
CA SER A 39 14.82 -21.48 8.24
C SER A 39 13.60 -22.24 8.75
N VAL A 40 13.20 -23.28 8.04
CA VAL A 40 12.14 -24.20 8.46
C VAL A 40 12.82 -25.49 8.92
N GLY A 41 12.37 -26.04 10.05
CA GLY A 41 12.98 -27.21 10.67
C GLY A 41 12.35 -27.52 12.02
N SER A 42 13.08 -28.26 12.86
CA SER A 42 12.59 -28.58 14.20
C SER A 42 12.46 -27.32 15.06
N PRO A 43 11.31 -27.11 15.76
CA PRO A 43 11.21 -26.08 16.78
C PRO A 43 11.95 -26.48 18.07
N VAL A 44 12.49 -27.70 18.13
CA VAL A 44 13.30 -28.23 19.23
C VAL A 44 14.77 -27.94 18.98
N THR A 45 15.48 -27.51 20.03
CA THR A 45 16.94 -27.40 20.00
C THR A 45 17.57 -28.29 21.07
N GLY A 46 18.83 -28.69 20.90
CA GLY A 46 19.53 -29.57 21.83
C GLY A 46 19.35 -31.07 21.54
N PRO A 47 19.77 -31.95 22.47
CA PRO A 47 19.88 -33.40 22.26
C PRO A 47 18.51 -34.12 22.30
N LEU A 48 17.76 -34.04 21.20
CA LEU A 48 16.59 -34.88 20.95
C LEU A 48 17.02 -36.10 20.12
N VAL A 49 16.95 -37.30 20.71
CA VAL A 49 17.53 -38.52 20.14
C VAL A 49 16.55 -39.68 20.10
N VAL A 50 16.84 -40.67 19.25
CA VAL A 50 16.15 -41.96 19.26
C VAL A 50 16.63 -42.76 20.47
N GLY A 51 15.70 -43.31 21.25
CA GLY A 51 16.00 -44.20 22.36
C GLY A 51 15.33 -45.57 22.20
N ARG A 52 15.90 -46.63 22.79
CA ARG A 52 15.28 -47.96 22.88
C ARG A 52 14.92 -48.30 24.32
N VAL A 53 13.67 -48.68 24.57
CA VAL A 53 13.22 -49.05 25.92
C VAL A 53 13.78 -50.44 26.28
N LEU A 54 14.69 -50.51 27.26
CA LEU A 54 15.31 -51.76 27.72
C LEU A 54 14.51 -52.44 28.83
N SER A 55 13.91 -51.64 29.71
CA SER A 55 13.02 -52.12 30.77
C SER A 55 12.02 -51.04 31.16
N LEU A 56 10.86 -51.45 31.64
CA LEU A 56 9.83 -50.59 32.20
C LEU A 56 9.24 -51.23 33.46
N VAL A 57 9.09 -50.46 34.52
CA VAL A 57 8.47 -50.88 35.79
C VAL A 57 7.29 -49.97 36.07
N GLU A 58 6.11 -50.57 36.25
CA GLU A 58 4.89 -49.85 36.59
C GLU A 58 4.84 -49.56 38.09
N GLU A 59 4.67 -48.28 38.44
CA GLU A 59 4.59 -47.83 39.82
C GLU A 59 3.28 -47.09 40.06
N PRO A 60 2.33 -47.70 40.80
CA PRO A 60 1.10 -47.05 41.20
C PRO A 60 1.39 -45.90 42.17
N GLN A 61 0.98 -44.69 41.81
CA GLN A 61 1.18 -43.50 42.65
C GLN A 61 -0.03 -43.25 43.54
N LYS A 62 0.20 -42.57 44.66
CA LYS A 62 -0.85 -42.23 45.66
C LYS A 62 -1.98 -41.36 45.09
N ASN A 63 -1.77 -40.72 43.94
CA ASN A 63 -2.75 -39.90 43.22
C ASN A 63 -3.64 -40.72 42.25
N GLY A 64 -3.53 -42.05 42.24
CA GLY A 64 -4.32 -42.94 41.39
C GLY A 64 -3.82 -43.11 39.96
N LYS A 65 -2.73 -42.43 39.56
CA LYS A 65 -2.08 -42.63 38.26
C LYS A 65 -1.00 -43.71 38.36
N VAL A 66 -0.89 -44.55 37.34
CA VAL A 66 0.22 -45.51 37.20
C VAL A 66 1.27 -44.85 36.32
N ILE A 67 2.49 -44.69 36.83
CA ILE A 67 3.62 -44.20 36.03
C ILE A 67 4.52 -45.37 35.64
N ARG A 68 5.36 -45.19 34.61
CA ARG A 68 6.39 -46.15 34.21
C ARG A 68 7.76 -45.55 34.42
N TYR A 69 8.58 -46.19 35.26
CA TYR A 69 10.02 -45.91 35.31
C TYR A 69 10.73 -46.79 34.30
N CYS A 70 11.35 -46.17 33.31
CA CYS A 70 11.96 -46.85 32.17
C CYS A 70 13.47 -46.71 32.19
N ARG A 71 14.19 -47.76 31.79
CA ARG A 71 15.60 -47.65 31.38
C ARG A 71 15.64 -47.61 29.86
N VAL A 72 16.17 -46.53 29.31
CA VAL A 72 16.18 -46.26 27.87
C VAL A 72 17.63 -46.16 27.40
N ASP A 73 18.01 -46.99 26.42
CA ASP A 73 19.26 -46.87 25.70
C ASP A 73 19.15 -45.69 24.73
N VAL A 74 19.99 -44.66 24.90
CA VAL A 74 20.05 -43.47 24.05
C VAL A 74 21.38 -43.37 23.30
N GLY A 75 22.08 -44.49 23.11
CA GLY A 75 23.38 -44.56 22.45
C GLY A 75 24.56 -44.56 23.43
N GLU A 76 25.64 -45.24 23.05
CA GLU A 76 26.79 -45.54 23.93
C GLU A 76 27.44 -44.29 24.55
N GLU A 77 27.59 -43.21 23.78
CA GLU A 77 28.18 -41.95 24.24
C GLU A 77 27.24 -41.13 25.15
N LEU A 78 25.93 -41.31 24.99
CA LEU A 78 24.92 -40.58 25.74
C LEU A 78 24.36 -41.38 26.92
N ASN A 79 24.69 -42.66 27.06
CA ASN A 79 24.23 -43.48 28.19
C ASN A 79 25.03 -43.25 29.47
N GLU A 80 24.40 -43.49 30.62
CA GLU A 80 25.15 -43.71 31.86
C GLU A 80 25.85 -45.07 31.79
N ALA A 81 27.01 -45.20 32.47
CA ALA A 81 27.72 -46.47 32.53
C ALA A 81 26.87 -47.58 33.18
N ALA A 82 27.00 -48.80 32.69
CA ALA A 82 26.34 -49.96 33.27
C ALA A 82 26.78 -50.17 34.73
N THR A 83 25.85 -50.59 35.59
CA THR A 83 26.11 -51.03 36.96
C THR A 83 25.83 -52.54 37.08
N GLU A 84 26.11 -53.14 38.24
CA GLU A 84 25.77 -54.57 38.47
C GLU A 84 24.27 -54.85 38.30
N ASP A 85 23.41 -53.85 38.52
CA ASP A 85 21.95 -53.99 38.52
C ASP A 85 21.26 -53.35 37.29
N THR A 86 21.96 -52.52 36.51
CA THR A 86 21.37 -51.78 35.37
C THR A 86 22.27 -51.76 34.14
N PRO A 87 21.74 -52.04 32.94
CA PRO A 87 22.49 -51.88 31.69
C PRO A 87 22.82 -50.40 31.42
N ALA A 88 23.81 -50.14 30.57
CA ALA A 88 24.13 -48.78 30.12
C ALA A 88 22.89 -48.14 29.47
N SER A 89 22.34 -47.11 30.12
CA SER A 89 21.03 -46.51 29.77
C SER A 89 20.80 -45.23 30.57
N ARG A 90 19.74 -44.48 30.28
CA ARG A 90 19.21 -43.38 31.10
C ARG A 90 17.92 -43.81 31.80
N GLY A 91 17.71 -43.33 33.03
CA GLY A 91 16.46 -43.53 33.77
C GLY A 91 15.46 -42.44 33.40
N ILE A 92 14.30 -42.79 32.85
CA ILE A 92 13.29 -41.82 32.40
C ILE A 92 11.91 -42.23 32.91
N VAL A 93 11.20 -41.29 33.52
CA VAL A 93 9.83 -41.49 33.96
C VAL A 93 8.86 -41.08 32.86
N CYS A 94 7.96 -41.98 32.48
CA CYS A 94 6.94 -41.73 31.47
C CYS A 94 5.55 -42.11 32.00
N GLY A 95 4.54 -41.29 31.67
CA GLY A 95 3.15 -41.53 32.04
C GLY A 95 2.31 -42.24 30.97
N ALA A 96 2.87 -42.43 29.77
CA ALA A 96 2.15 -43.03 28.65
C ALA A 96 2.16 -44.57 28.72
N HIS A 97 1.14 -45.19 28.13
CA HIS A 97 0.94 -46.64 28.17
C HIS A 97 1.08 -47.33 26.80
N ASN A 98 1.27 -46.56 25.73
CA ASN A 98 1.22 -47.00 24.33
C ASN A 98 2.54 -47.57 23.78
N PHE A 99 3.47 -47.97 24.65
CA PHE A 99 4.77 -48.55 24.27
C PHE A 99 5.15 -49.72 25.18
N VAL A 100 6.04 -50.59 24.69
CA VAL A 100 6.55 -51.79 25.36
C VAL A 100 8.08 -51.86 25.35
N VAL A 101 8.65 -52.83 26.08
CA VAL A 101 10.09 -53.10 26.06
C VAL A 101 10.51 -53.52 24.64
N GLY A 102 11.57 -52.90 24.13
CA GLY A 102 12.10 -53.09 22.78
C GLY A 102 11.71 -51.99 21.80
N ASP A 103 10.68 -51.18 22.11
CA ASP A 103 10.24 -50.10 21.23
C ASP A 103 11.30 -48.99 21.10
N LEU A 104 11.37 -48.42 19.90
CA LEU A 104 12.11 -47.20 19.64
C LEU A 104 11.20 -46.01 19.95
N VAL A 105 11.72 -45.03 20.68
CA VAL A 105 10.97 -43.85 21.14
C VAL A 105 11.81 -42.59 20.93
N VAL A 106 11.17 -41.42 20.97
CA VAL A 106 11.86 -40.13 20.88
C VAL A 106 12.15 -39.62 22.29
N VAL A 107 13.41 -39.30 22.59
CA VAL A 107 13.86 -38.90 23.91
C VAL A 107 14.47 -37.51 23.88
N ALA A 108 13.92 -36.59 24.67
CA ALA A 108 14.55 -35.31 24.96
C ALA A 108 15.45 -35.45 26.20
N LEU A 109 16.76 -35.30 26.00
CA LEU A 109 17.74 -35.35 27.09
C LEU A 109 17.92 -33.96 27.75
N PRO A 110 18.55 -33.87 28.94
CA PRO A 110 18.87 -32.59 29.53
C PRO A 110 19.67 -31.68 28.59
N GLY A 111 19.26 -30.41 28.51
CA GLY A 111 19.79 -29.45 27.54
C GLY A 111 18.92 -29.30 26.28
N THR A 112 17.92 -30.16 26.08
CA THR A 112 16.90 -29.97 25.04
C THR A 112 15.94 -28.86 25.41
N VAL A 113 15.59 -27.99 24.47
CA VAL A 113 14.55 -26.96 24.61
C VAL A 113 13.41 -27.29 23.68
N LEU A 114 12.24 -27.59 24.26
CA LEU A 114 11.01 -27.89 23.54
C LEU A 114 10.23 -26.60 23.18
N PRO A 115 9.27 -26.67 22.25
CA PRO A 115 8.35 -25.57 21.94
C PRO A 115 7.80 -24.89 23.20
N GLY A 116 7.73 -23.55 23.17
CA GLY A 116 7.33 -22.76 24.34
C GLY A 116 8.47 -22.49 25.33
N ASP A 117 9.73 -22.64 24.91
CA ASP A 117 10.94 -22.40 25.71
C ASP A 117 11.05 -23.33 26.94
N PHE A 118 10.56 -24.57 26.81
CA PHE A 118 10.54 -25.55 27.89
C PHE A 118 11.85 -26.34 27.93
N GLN A 119 12.73 -25.99 28.88
CA GLN A 119 14.05 -26.61 29.04
C GLN A 119 13.99 -27.94 29.80
N ILE A 120 14.53 -28.99 29.19
CA ILE A 120 14.66 -30.31 29.80
C ILE A 120 15.88 -30.33 30.72
N SER A 121 15.67 -30.80 31.95
CA SER A 121 16.69 -30.99 32.97
C SER A 121 16.44 -32.29 33.73
N ALA A 122 17.52 -32.87 34.26
CA ALA A 122 17.43 -34.04 35.12
C ALA A 122 16.74 -33.66 36.44
N ARG A 123 15.63 -34.33 36.78
CA ARG A 123 14.87 -34.04 37.99
C ARG A 123 14.46 -35.30 38.73
N LYS A 124 14.40 -35.22 40.06
CA LYS A 124 13.84 -36.31 40.88
C LYS A 124 12.33 -36.20 40.87
N THR A 125 11.63 -37.25 40.45
CA THR A 125 10.18 -37.26 40.31
C THR A 125 9.67 -38.69 40.56
N TYR A 126 8.61 -38.81 41.37
CA TYR A 126 8.03 -40.09 41.80
C TYR A 126 9.02 -41.11 42.38
N GLY A 127 10.05 -40.64 43.09
CA GLY A 127 11.05 -41.49 43.76
C GLY A 127 12.31 -41.79 42.94
N HIS A 128 12.25 -41.61 41.62
CA HIS A 128 13.35 -41.85 40.69
C HIS A 128 13.96 -40.55 40.15
N VAL A 129 15.18 -40.63 39.63
CA VAL A 129 15.76 -39.54 38.83
C VAL A 129 15.32 -39.76 37.38
N SER A 130 14.58 -38.79 36.83
CA SER A 130 14.22 -38.77 35.41
C SER A 130 15.20 -37.89 34.67
N ASP A 131 16.05 -38.52 33.88
CA ASP A 131 17.15 -37.90 33.16
C ASP A 131 16.79 -37.67 31.69
N GLY A 132 15.76 -36.84 31.51
CA GLY A 132 15.10 -36.60 30.24
C GLY A 132 13.62 -36.93 30.27
N MET A 133 13.02 -36.98 29.08
CA MET A 133 11.60 -37.20 28.84
C MET A 133 11.40 -37.97 27.53
N ILE A 134 10.45 -38.90 27.49
CA ILE A 134 10.01 -39.54 26.25
C ILE A 134 8.87 -38.70 25.67
N CYS A 135 9.00 -38.30 24.41
CA CYS A 135 8.17 -37.24 23.82
C CYS A 135 6.97 -37.79 23.02
N ALA A 136 5.85 -37.07 23.11
CA ALA A 136 4.72 -37.15 22.18
C ALA A 136 4.89 -36.20 20.97
N GLU A 137 4.02 -36.32 19.97
CA GLU A 137 4.12 -35.53 18.72
C GLU A 137 3.85 -34.03 18.97
N ASP A 138 2.90 -33.72 19.84
CA ASP A 138 2.53 -32.34 20.21
C ASP A 138 3.62 -31.65 21.04
N GLU A 139 4.24 -32.37 21.97
CA GLU A 139 5.30 -31.87 22.84
C GLU A 139 6.54 -31.37 22.09
N ILE A 140 6.81 -31.92 20.91
CA ILE A 140 7.94 -31.51 20.06
C ILE A 140 7.51 -30.66 18.86
N GLY A 141 6.21 -30.38 18.70
CA GLY A 141 5.68 -29.57 17.60
C GLY A 141 5.65 -30.30 16.25
N LEU A 142 5.52 -31.63 16.24
CA LEU A 142 5.41 -32.45 15.03
C LEU A 142 3.96 -32.64 14.57
N GLY A 143 3.01 -32.70 15.50
CA GLY A 143 1.58 -32.95 15.28
C GLY A 143 0.70 -32.48 16.45
N GLU A 144 -0.58 -32.87 16.46
CA GLU A 144 -1.54 -32.52 17.53
C GLU A 144 -1.89 -33.73 18.44
N ASN A 145 -1.30 -34.90 18.17
CA ASN A 145 -1.62 -36.12 18.89
C ASN A 145 -0.99 -36.13 20.30
N HIS A 146 -1.85 -36.12 21.32
CA HIS A 146 -1.48 -36.20 22.74
C HIS A 146 -1.82 -37.54 23.42
N GLU A 147 -2.36 -38.53 22.69
CA GLU A 147 -2.89 -39.78 23.29
C GLU A 147 -1.78 -40.69 23.87
N GLY A 148 -0.54 -40.48 23.46
CA GLY A 148 0.62 -41.22 23.95
C GLY A 148 1.93 -40.70 23.36
N ILE A 149 3.04 -41.36 23.71
CA ILE A 149 4.37 -40.99 23.20
C ILE A 149 4.59 -41.49 21.76
N MET A 150 5.60 -40.95 21.10
CA MET A 150 6.02 -41.42 19.78
C MET A 150 6.75 -42.77 19.87
N VAL A 151 6.24 -43.76 19.13
CA VAL A 151 6.91 -45.05 18.89
C VAL A 151 7.35 -45.11 17.43
N LEU A 152 8.65 -45.29 17.21
CA LEU A 152 9.28 -45.25 15.89
C LEU A 152 9.39 -46.66 15.29
N GLY A 153 9.15 -46.77 13.97
CA GLY A 153 9.32 -48.03 13.24
C GLY A 153 10.77 -48.30 12.78
N SER A 154 11.65 -47.30 12.86
CA SER A 154 13.04 -47.36 12.41
C SER A 154 13.89 -46.32 13.14
N GLY A 155 15.21 -46.54 13.18
CA GLY A 155 16.19 -45.65 13.81
C GLY A 155 17.18 -46.42 14.68
N THR A 156 18.28 -45.77 15.05
CA THR A 156 19.31 -46.35 15.93
C THR A 156 19.39 -45.57 17.25
N PRO A 157 19.47 -46.23 18.43
CA PRO A 157 19.67 -45.52 19.69
C PRO A 157 20.83 -44.52 19.64
N GLY A 158 20.56 -43.27 20.00
CA GLY A 158 21.52 -42.15 19.97
C GLY A 158 21.56 -41.35 18.66
N GLU A 159 20.88 -41.82 17.62
CA GLU A 159 20.68 -41.04 16.39
C GLU A 159 19.84 -39.78 16.68
N SER A 160 20.14 -38.68 15.96
CA SER A 160 19.39 -37.43 16.08
C SER A 160 17.94 -37.64 15.64
N ALA A 161 17.00 -37.53 16.57
CA ALA A 161 15.59 -37.55 16.23
C ALA A 161 15.19 -36.26 15.49
N ILE A 162 15.97 -35.18 15.59
CA ILE A 162 15.73 -33.96 14.80
C ILE A 162 15.90 -34.27 13.31
N GLU A 163 16.99 -34.92 12.94
CA GLU A 163 17.29 -35.27 11.54
C GLU A 163 16.35 -36.34 11.00
N LEU A 164 15.85 -37.22 11.88
CA LEU A 164 14.90 -38.26 11.52
C LEU A 164 13.47 -37.71 11.31
N LEU A 165 13.05 -36.73 12.12
CA LEU A 165 11.66 -36.29 12.21
C LEU A 165 11.35 -34.99 11.45
N TRP A 166 12.36 -34.15 11.19
CA TRP A 166 12.18 -32.93 10.42
C TRP A 166 13.13 -32.87 9.24
N THR A 167 12.59 -32.43 8.10
CA THR A 167 13.39 -31.94 6.99
C THR A 167 13.69 -30.47 7.24
N SER A 168 14.95 -30.13 7.54
CA SER A 168 15.38 -28.73 7.61
C SER A 168 15.56 -28.16 6.20
N ASP A 169 15.07 -26.95 5.96
CA ASP A 169 15.22 -26.24 4.69
C ASP A 169 15.34 -24.73 4.90
N GLU A 170 15.95 -24.05 3.94
CA GLU A 170 15.87 -22.60 3.83
C GLU A 170 14.73 -22.27 2.86
N VAL A 171 13.83 -21.37 3.25
CA VAL A 171 12.67 -20.95 2.46
C VAL A 171 12.86 -19.52 2.02
N LEU A 172 12.85 -19.31 0.72
CA LEU A 172 12.85 -17.98 0.12
C LEU A 172 11.42 -17.45 0.05
N GLU A 173 11.16 -16.30 0.68
CA GLU A 173 9.91 -15.57 0.49
C GLU A 173 10.09 -14.52 -0.60
N ILE A 174 9.48 -14.77 -1.75
CA ILE A 174 9.66 -13.96 -2.97
C ILE A 174 8.39 -13.14 -3.22
N ASP A 175 8.54 -11.81 -3.35
CA ASP A 175 7.48 -10.96 -3.87
C ASP A 175 7.51 -11.01 -5.40
N VAL A 176 6.55 -11.74 -5.96
CA VAL A 176 6.42 -11.93 -7.40
C VAL A 176 5.52 -10.83 -7.94
N THR A 177 6.00 -10.06 -8.90
CA THR A 177 5.22 -9.00 -9.54
C THR A 177 4.10 -9.58 -10.43
N PRO A 178 3.04 -8.81 -10.73
CA PRO A 178 1.88 -9.33 -11.48
C PRO A 178 2.18 -9.83 -12.90
N ASP A 179 3.20 -9.28 -13.56
CA ASP A 179 3.68 -9.63 -14.90
C ASP A 179 4.42 -10.99 -14.93
N LEU A 180 5.11 -11.35 -13.85
CA LEU A 180 5.83 -12.64 -13.75
C LEU A 180 4.93 -13.75 -13.17
N GLY A 181 3.69 -13.87 -13.65
CA GLY A 181 2.70 -14.86 -13.17
C GLY A 181 3.22 -16.29 -13.13
N TYR A 182 4.00 -16.71 -14.15
CA TYR A 182 4.62 -18.03 -14.21
C TYR A 182 5.60 -18.31 -13.06
N CYS A 183 6.18 -17.28 -12.44
CA CYS A 183 7.05 -17.39 -11.26
C CYS A 183 6.29 -17.60 -9.95
N LEU A 184 4.95 -17.66 -9.96
CA LEU A 184 4.16 -18.19 -8.84
C LEU A 184 4.20 -19.73 -8.75
N SER A 185 5.31 -20.33 -9.20
CA SER A 185 5.55 -21.76 -9.23
C SER A 185 7.04 -22.10 -9.12
N LEU A 186 7.33 -23.26 -8.54
CA LEU A 186 8.71 -23.78 -8.52
C LEU A 186 9.22 -24.05 -9.95
N ARG A 187 8.36 -24.45 -10.90
CA ARG A 187 8.67 -24.61 -12.32
C ARG A 187 9.19 -23.30 -12.94
N GLY A 188 8.49 -22.19 -12.74
CA GLY A 188 8.89 -20.88 -13.25
C GLY A 188 10.15 -20.35 -12.58
N LEU A 189 10.25 -20.49 -11.26
CA LEU A 189 11.44 -20.09 -10.50
C LEU A 189 12.66 -20.94 -10.83
N ALA A 190 12.49 -22.23 -11.09
CA ALA A 190 13.55 -23.12 -11.53
C ALA A 190 14.09 -22.72 -12.91
N ARG A 191 13.21 -22.29 -13.84
CA ARG A 191 13.64 -21.67 -15.12
C ARG A 191 14.47 -20.41 -14.89
N GLU A 192 13.97 -19.49 -14.08
CA GLU A 192 14.69 -18.23 -13.82
C GLU A 192 16.02 -18.47 -13.09
N ALA A 193 16.07 -19.43 -12.17
CA ALA A 193 17.30 -19.84 -11.50
C ALA A 193 18.29 -20.44 -12.50
N ALA A 194 17.81 -21.29 -13.42
CA ALA A 194 18.66 -21.87 -14.45
C ALA A 194 19.31 -20.80 -15.34
N ILE A 195 18.56 -19.76 -15.69
CA ILE A 195 19.07 -18.63 -16.47
C ILE A 195 20.08 -17.82 -15.65
N ALA A 196 19.75 -17.50 -14.40
CA ALA A 196 20.60 -16.69 -13.53
C ALA A 196 21.92 -17.38 -13.13
N PHE A 197 21.92 -18.71 -13.05
CA PHE A 197 23.11 -19.53 -12.79
C PHE A 197 23.76 -20.11 -14.05
N ASN A 198 23.18 -19.86 -15.22
CA ASN A 198 23.62 -20.40 -16.51
C ASN A 198 23.76 -21.94 -16.48
N CYS A 199 22.77 -22.63 -15.91
CA CYS A 199 22.68 -24.09 -15.89
C CYS A 199 21.50 -24.59 -16.73
N SER A 200 21.40 -25.91 -16.92
CA SER A 200 20.33 -26.51 -17.70
C SER A 200 19.06 -26.71 -16.87
N PHE A 201 17.92 -26.49 -17.51
CA PHE A 201 16.60 -26.78 -16.97
C PHE A 201 15.84 -27.73 -17.88
N THR A 202 15.34 -28.82 -17.31
CA THR A 202 14.44 -29.74 -17.99
C THR A 202 13.07 -29.61 -17.38
N ASP A 203 12.16 -28.91 -18.08
CA ASP A 203 10.76 -28.81 -17.67
C ASP A 203 10.14 -30.21 -17.45
N PRO A 204 9.62 -30.53 -16.25
CA PRO A 204 8.96 -31.81 -15.99
C PRO A 204 7.53 -31.86 -16.54
N TYR A 205 6.92 -30.72 -16.85
CA TYR A 205 5.53 -30.64 -17.31
C TYR A 205 5.45 -30.46 -18.83
N ARG A 206 5.71 -31.53 -19.58
CA ARG A 206 5.78 -31.52 -21.07
C ARG A 206 4.74 -32.39 -21.77
N LEU A 207 3.85 -33.05 -21.04
CA LEU A 207 2.88 -33.96 -21.63
C LEU A 207 1.78 -33.15 -22.34
N PRO A 208 1.66 -33.22 -23.68
CA PRO A 208 0.57 -32.55 -24.38
C PRO A 208 -0.76 -33.28 -24.10
N PRO A 209 -1.90 -32.56 -24.15
CA PRO A 209 -3.21 -33.20 -24.07
C PRO A 209 -3.43 -34.19 -25.20
N VAL A 210 -4.16 -35.26 -24.92
CA VAL A 210 -4.72 -36.13 -25.95
C VAL A 210 -5.92 -35.42 -26.54
N ALA A 211 -5.80 -34.98 -27.80
CA ALA A 211 -6.87 -34.30 -28.51
C ALA A 211 -8.15 -35.15 -28.53
N ASP A 212 -9.30 -34.52 -28.30
CA ASP A 212 -10.63 -35.13 -28.27
C ASP A 212 -10.78 -36.30 -27.28
N ALA A 213 -9.96 -36.36 -26.23
CA ALA A 213 -10.17 -37.28 -25.12
C ALA A 213 -11.55 -37.01 -24.49
N ALA A 214 -12.40 -38.04 -24.42
CA ALA A 214 -13.76 -37.96 -23.91
C ALA A 214 -14.18 -39.25 -23.19
N SER A 215 -13.21 -39.99 -22.64
CA SER A 215 -13.47 -41.24 -21.91
C SER A 215 -13.71 -41.03 -20.41
N GLY A 216 -13.41 -39.85 -19.89
CA GLY A 216 -13.63 -39.45 -18.50
C GLY A 216 -15.00 -38.82 -18.26
N HIS A 217 -15.11 -38.04 -17.19
CA HIS A 217 -16.30 -37.26 -16.88
C HIS A 217 -16.58 -36.21 -17.96
N GLU A 218 -17.84 -36.02 -18.35
CA GLU A 218 -18.21 -35.10 -19.43
C GLU A 218 -18.02 -33.64 -19.00
N VAL A 219 -17.43 -32.82 -19.89
CA VAL A 219 -17.19 -31.39 -19.67
C VAL A 219 -17.74 -30.60 -20.84
N ILE A 220 -18.41 -29.48 -20.57
CA ILE A 220 -19.01 -28.59 -21.56
C ILE A 220 -18.58 -27.15 -21.28
N LEU A 221 -17.90 -26.52 -22.24
CA LEU A 221 -17.55 -25.10 -22.17
C LEU A 221 -18.66 -24.27 -22.82
N GLN A 222 -19.35 -23.44 -22.03
CA GLN A 222 -20.44 -22.57 -22.49
C GLN A 222 -20.05 -21.08 -22.50
N THR A 223 -18.80 -20.77 -22.17
CA THR A 223 -18.25 -19.41 -22.12
C THR A 223 -16.88 -19.35 -22.81
N PRO A 224 -16.56 -18.26 -23.54
CA PRO A 224 -15.22 -18.07 -24.10
C PRO A 224 -14.16 -17.74 -23.04
N ASN A 225 -14.57 -17.46 -21.79
CA ASN A 225 -13.68 -17.11 -20.70
C ASN A 225 -12.96 -18.34 -20.08
N CYS A 226 -13.11 -19.52 -20.69
CA CYS A 226 -12.32 -20.71 -20.42
C CYS A 226 -11.87 -21.29 -21.76
N SER A 227 -10.55 -21.28 -22.03
CA SER A 227 -10.00 -21.71 -23.32
C SER A 227 -9.77 -23.21 -23.42
N ALA A 228 -9.45 -23.85 -22.30
CA ALA A 228 -9.22 -25.28 -22.20
C ALA A 228 -9.59 -25.82 -20.81
N PHE A 229 -10.08 -27.05 -20.75
CA PHE A 229 -10.42 -27.75 -19.52
C PHE A 229 -10.04 -29.23 -19.64
N THR A 230 -9.32 -29.73 -18.64
CA THR A 230 -8.98 -31.14 -18.49
C THR A 230 -9.69 -31.71 -17.26
N ALA A 231 -10.36 -32.85 -17.44
CA ALA A 231 -10.89 -33.67 -16.37
C ALA A 231 -10.26 -35.06 -16.38
N ILE A 232 -9.63 -35.48 -15.27
CA ILE A 232 -9.09 -36.85 -15.13
C ILE A 232 -9.89 -37.58 -14.04
N THR A 233 -10.53 -38.69 -14.42
CA THR A 233 -11.31 -39.51 -13.49
C THR A 233 -10.45 -40.62 -12.91
N ILE A 234 -10.40 -40.71 -11.59
CA ILE A 234 -9.66 -41.74 -10.85
C ILE A 234 -10.68 -42.55 -10.04
N ASN A 235 -10.63 -43.88 -10.17
CA ASN A 235 -11.48 -44.79 -9.42
C ASN A 235 -10.68 -45.55 -8.36
N ALA A 236 -11.40 -46.04 -7.34
CA ALA A 236 -10.88 -46.93 -6.30
C ALA A 236 -9.70 -46.34 -5.51
N THR A 237 -9.74 -45.04 -5.23
CA THR A 237 -8.78 -44.38 -4.33
C THR A 237 -9.08 -44.72 -2.87
N ASN A 238 -8.05 -44.83 -2.04
CA ASN A 238 -8.18 -44.98 -0.60
C ASN A 238 -8.28 -43.61 0.08
N PRO A 239 -9.45 -43.19 0.60
CA PRO A 239 -9.60 -41.89 1.26
C PRO A 239 -8.82 -41.77 2.57
N GLN A 240 -8.43 -42.89 3.17
CA GLN A 240 -7.67 -42.94 4.43
C GLN A 240 -6.15 -42.98 4.19
N ALA A 241 -5.70 -42.89 2.94
CA ALA A 241 -4.28 -42.85 2.62
C ALA A 241 -3.64 -41.56 3.16
N LYS A 242 -2.51 -41.72 3.85
CA LYS A 242 -1.76 -40.59 4.38
C LYS A 242 -0.87 -39.97 3.31
N THR A 243 -0.83 -38.65 3.26
CA THR A 243 0.10 -37.90 2.43
C THR A 243 1.55 -38.21 2.85
N PRO A 244 2.45 -38.54 1.90
CA PRO A 244 3.86 -38.77 2.20
C PRO A 244 4.51 -37.58 2.90
N ARG A 245 5.40 -37.87 3.85
CA ARG A 245 5.98 -36.84 4.71
C ARG A 245 6.68 -35.71 3.94
N TYR A 246 7.43 -36.04 2.89
CA TYR A 246 8.13 -35.02 2.10
C TYR A 246 7.16 -34.03 1.41
N ILE A 247 5.96 -34.46 1.01
CA ILE A 247 4.93 -33.58 0.45
C ILE A 247 4.40 -32.67 1.56
N VAL A 248 4.06 -33.25 2.73
CA VAL A 248 3.57 -32.49 3.88
C VAL A 248 4.59 -31.42 4.32
N ASP A 249 5.87 -31.79 4.40
CA ASP A 249 6.94 -30.87 4.79
C ASP A 249 7.11 -29.73 3.77
N ARG A 250 7.05 -30.04 2.47
CA ARG A 250 7.11 -29.03 1.40
C ARG A 250 5.92 -28.09 1.40
N LEU A 251 4.70 -28.62 1.55
CA LEU A 251 3.49 -27.82 1.68
C LEU A 251 3.62 -26.86 2.87
N ARG A 252 4.01 -27.39 4.03
CA ARG A 252 4.23 -26.61 5.25
C ARG A 252 5.25 -25.51 5.05
N ALA A 253 6.41 -25.83 4.46
CA ALA A 253 7.47 -24.86 4.16
C ALA A 253 7.00 -23.78 3.16
N SER A 254 6.09 -24.12 2.25
CA SER A 254 5.43 -23.17 1.35
C SER A 254 4.22 -22.44 1.96
N GLY A 255 3.91 -22.65 3.24
CA GLY A 255 2.82 -21.98 3.96
C GLY A 255 1.43 -22.61 3.76
N VAL A 256 1.36 -23.84 3.24
CA VAL A 256 0.12 -24.59 3.00
C VAL A 256 -0.02 -25.71 4.03
N ARG A 257 -1.21 -25.83 4.62
CA ARG A 257 -1.53 -26.90 5.58
C ARG A 257 -1.92 -28.19 4.83
N SER A 258 -1.47 -29.33 5.32
CA SER A 258 -1.92 -30.65 4.86
C SER A 258 -3.32 -30.96 5.39
N ILE A 259 -4.17 -31.56 4.56
CA ILE A 259 -5.58 -31.87 4.83
C ILE A 259 -5.88 -33.33 4.50
N SER A 260 -5.73 -33.72 3.23
CA SER A 260 -5.99 -35.07 2.74
C SER A 260 -5.13 -35.34 1.51
N LEU A 261 -4.88 -36.60 1.16
CA LEU A 261 -4.01 -36.92 0.03
C LEU A 261 -4.41 -36.20 -1.28
N ALA A 262 -5.71 -36.15 -1.60
CA ALA A 262 -6.19 -35.50 -2.82
C ALA A 262 -5.97 -33.98 -2.81
N VAL A 263 -6.29 -33.32 -1.69
CA VAL A 263 -6.12 -31.87 -1.52
C VAL A 263 -4.64 -31.50 -1.45
N ASP A 264 -3.84 -32.33 -0.79
CA ASP A 264 -2.41 -32.10 -0.63
C ASP A 264 -1.67 -32.25 -1.97
N VAL A 265 -2.04 -33.26 -2.78
CA VAL A 265 -1.44 -33.44 -4.10
C VAL A 265 -1.83 -32.32 -5.06
N THR A 266 -3.09 -31.87 -5.05
CA THR A 266 -3.52 -30.72 -5.89
C THR A 266 -2.78 -29.44 -5.51
N ASN A 267 -2.63 -29.15 -4.20
CA ASN A 267 -1.81 -28.04 -3.71
C ASN A 267 -0.32 -28.19 -4.05
N TYR A 268 0.23 -29.41 -3.89
CA TYR A 268 1.63 -29.70 -4.18
C TYR A 268 1.95 -29.46 -5.66
N VAL A 269 1.14 -30.00 -6.57
CA VAL A 269 1.30 -29.82 -8.01
C VAL A 269 1.03 -28.37 -8.41
N MET A 270 0.11 -27.65 -7.76
CA MET A 270 -0.07 -26.22 -7.99
C MET A 270 1.18 -25.40 -7.64
N LEU A 271 1.79 -25.65 -6.49
CA LEU A 271 3.03 -24.99 -6.08
C LEU A 271 4.19 -25.37 -7.00
N GLU A 272 4.27 -26.64 -7.42
CA GLU A 272 5.33 -27.13 -8.29
C GLU A 272 5.22 -26.56 -9.71
N SER A 273 4.05 -26.73 -10.34
CA SER A 273 3.82 -26.45 -11.75
C SER A 273 3.34 -25.03 -12.05
N GLY A 274 2.61 -24.43 -11.11
CA GLY A 274 1.88 -23.17 -11.29
C GLY A 274 0.42 -23.34 -11.73
N GLN A 275 -0.05 -24.56 -12.01
CA GLN A 275 -1.45 -24.83 -12.36
C GLN A 275 -2.27 -25.12 -11.09
N PRO A 276 -3.22 -24.25 -10.71
CA PRO A 276 -4.22 -24.62 -9.71
C PRO A 276 -5.04 -25.81 -10.21
N LEU A 277 -5.21 -26.79 -9.33
CA LEU A 277 -6.01 -27.99 -9.56
C LEU A 277 -7.13 -28.05 -8.53
N HIS A 278 -8.23 -28.68 -8.91
CA HIS A 278 -9.32 -28.98 -7.97
C HIS A 278 -9.70 -30.46 -8.05
N ALA A 279 -10.21 -31.02 -6.97
CA ALA A 279 -10.65 -32.41 -6.90
C ALA A 279 -12.11 -32.45 -6.48
N TYR A 280 -12.96 -33.03 -7.32
CA TYR A 280 -14.37 -33.25 -7.04
C TYR A 280 -14.61 -34.68 -6.56
N ASP A 281 -15.55 -34.85 -5.63
CA ASP A 281 -16.14 -36.16 -5.34
C ASP A 281 -17.01 -36.58 -6.53
N ALA A 282 -16.54 -37.57 -7.29
CA ALA A 282 -17.18 -37.99 -8.53
C ALA A 282 -18.59 -38.56 -8.34
N ASP A 283 -18.89 -39.08 -7.14
CA ASP A 283 -20.19 -39.64 -6.81
C ASP A 283 -21.21 -38.56 -6.43
N ARG A 284 -20.76 -37.32 -6.21
CA ARG A 284 -21.61 -36.16 -5.91
C ARG A 284 -21.90 -35.26 -7.12
N LEU A 285 -21.12 -35.39 -8.19
CA LEU A 285 -21.35 -34.68 -9.44
C LEU A 285 -22.64 -35.17 -10.13
N GLN A 286 -23.47 -34.24 -10.59
CA GLN A 286 -24.71 -34.52 -11.30
C GLN A 286 -24.61 -34.12 -12.78
N GLY A 287 -24.61 -35.11 -13.67
CA GLY A 287 -24.52 -34.86 -15.11
C GLY A 287 -23.13 -34.42 -15.54
N ALA A 288 -23.06 -33.46 -16.47
CA ALA A 288 -21.80 -32.95 -17.02
C ALA A 288 -21.32 -31.71 -16.27
N ILE A 289 -20.00 -31.55 -16.13
CA ILE A 289 -19.40 -30.31 -15.65
C ILE A 289 -19.54 -29.24 -16.73
N ARG A 290 -20.09 -28.08 -16.38
CA ARG A 290 -20.35 -26.94 -17.26
C ARG A 290 -19.58 -25.73 -16.78
N VAL A 291 -18.78 -25.13 -17.66
CA VAL A 291 -18.14 -23.83 -17.40
C VAL A 291 -18.98 -22.74 -18.05
N ARG A 292 -19.60 -21.87 -17.25
CA ARG A 292 -20.52 -20.83 -17.72
C ARG A 292 -20.44 -19.56 -16.86
N GLN A 293 -21.18 -18.54 -17.25
CA GLN A 293 -21.45 -17.39 -16.37
C GLN A 293 -22.56 -17.77 -15.38
N ALA A 294 -22.56 -17.12 -14.22
CA ALA A 294 -23.62 -17.29 -13.23
C ALA A 294 -24.96 -16.77 -13.79
N ASP A 295 -26.03 -17.46 -13.41
CA ASP A 295 -27.39 -17.03 -13.71
C ASP A 295 -27.79 -15.87 -12.78
N GLN A 296 -28.83 -15.13 -13.19
CA GLN A 296 -29.36 -14.06 -12.35
C GLN A 296 -29.90 -14.64 -11.03
N ASP A 297 -29.55 -13.99 -9.92
CA ASP A 297 -29.94 -14.38 -8.55
C ASP A 297 -29.44 -15.79 -8.14
N GLU A 298 -28.43 -16.33 -8.82
CA GLU A 298 -27.80 -17.59 -8.45
C GLU A 298 -27.01 -17.44 -7.14
N GLU A 299 -27.05 -18.48 -6.30
CA GLU A 299 -26.36 -18.52 -5.02
C GLU A 299 -25.45 -19.76 -4.95
N LEU A 300 -24.32 -19.65 -4.23
CA LEU A 300 -23.37 -20.72 -4.02
C LEU A 300 -22.88 -20.72 -2.57
N VAL A 301 -22.82 -21.91 -1.95
CA VAL A 301 -22.10 -22.10 -0.68
C VAL A 301 -20.68 -22.58 -0.99
N THR A 302 -19.68 -21.76 -0.67
CA THR A 302 -18.26 -22.10 -0.87
C THR A 302 -17.72 -22.98 0.25
N LEU A 303 -16.54 -23.57 0.07
CA LEU A 303 -15.86 -24.46 1.03
C LEU A 303 -15.61 -23.86 2.43
N ASP A 304 -15.70 -22.53 2.57
CA ASP A 304 -15.65 -21.83 3.86
C ASP A 304 -17.01 -21.80 4.60
N GLY A 305 -18.04 -22.45 4.04
CA GLY A 305 -19.40 -22.50 4.56
C GLY A 305 -20.21 -21.21 4.36
N GLN A 306 -19.71 -20.24 3.60
CA GLN A 306 -20.40 -18.96 3.36
C GLN A 306 -21.31 -19.03 2.14
N LEU A 307 -22.55 -18.59 2.30
CA LEU A 307 -23.49 -18.37 1.19
C LEU A 307 -23.15 -17.08 0.45
N ARG A 308 -22.94 -17.17 -0.86
CA ARG A 308 -22.56 -16.06 -1.73
C ARG A 308 -23.61 -15.83 -2.79
N LYS A 309 -24.01 -14.57 -2.96
CA LYS A 309 -24.87 -14.13 -4.06
C LYS A 309 -24.02 -13.82 -5.27
N LEU A 310 -24.21 -14.58 -6.34
CA LEU A 310 -23.41 -14.45 -7.55
C LEU A 310 -23.89 -13.28 -8.40
N ARG A 311 -22.97 -12.73 -9.18
CA ARG A 311 -23.26 -11.72 -10.21
C ARG A 311 -23.18 -12.39 -11.56
N VAL A 312 -23.94 -11.88 -12.54
CA VAL A 312 -23.97 -12.45 -13.89
C VAL A 312 -22.64 -12.38 -14.64
N GLU A 313 -21.68 -11.58 -14.15
CA GLU A 313 -20.31 -11.53 -14.65
C GLU A 313 -19.36 -12.54 -14.01
N ASP A 314 -19.80 -13.24 -12.96
CA ASP A 314 -19.00 -14.25 -12.26
C ASP A 314 -19.00 -15.55 -13.06
N MET A 315 -17.80 -16.05 -13.36
CA MET A 315 -17.64 -17.33 -14.03
C MET A 315 -17.72 -18.46 -13.00
N VAL A 316 -18.53 -19.47 -13.29
CA VAL A 316 -18.79 -20.61 -12.40
C VAL A 316 -18.47 -21.94 -13.07
N ILE A 317 -18.11 -22.90 -12.22
CA ILE A 317 -18.23 -24.32 -12.55
C ILE A 317 -19.58 -24.77 -12.02
N ALA A 318 -20.38 -25.39 -12.89
CA ALA A 318 -21.71 -25.86 -12.59
C ALA A 318 -21.87 -27.32 -13.00
N ASP A 319 -22.85 -28.00 -12.43
CA ASP A 319 -23.35 -29.28 -12.93
C ASP A 319 -24.88 -29.17 -13.10
N ASP A 320 -25.60 -30.28 -13.24
CA ASP A 320 -27.06 -30.27 -13.40
C ASP A 320 -27.81 -29.80 -12.13
N SER A 321 -27.13 -29.68 -10.98
CA SER A 321 -27.69 -29.15 -9.72
C SER A 321 -27.55 -27.63 -9.55
N GLY A 322 -26.71 -26.97 -10.36
CA GLY A 322 -26.42 -25.53 -10.28
C GLY A 322 -24.92 -25.25 -10.17
N ALA A 323 -24.55 -24.05 -9.73
CA ALA A 323 -23.14 -23.73 -9.44
C ALA A 323 -22.58 -24.65 -8.34
N ILE A 324 -21.41 -25.23 -8.62
CA ILE A 324 -20.63 -26.08 -7.71
C ILE A 324 -19.26 -25.46 -7.38
N GLY A 325 -18.95 -24.28 -7.92
CA GLY A 325 -17.72 -23.54 -7.60
C GLY A 325 -17.61 -22.22 -8.36
N LEU A 326 -16.85 -21.27 -7.79
CA LEU A 326 -16.41 -20.07 -8.49
C LEU A 326 -15.14 -20.40 -9.28
N ALA A 327 -15.24 -20.35 -10.61
CA ALA A 327 -14.19 -20.81 -11.51
C ALA A 327 -12.88 -20.05 -11.27
N GLY A 328 -11.81 -20.78 -10.95
CA GLY A 328 -10.49 -20.22 -10.66
C GLY A 328 -10.38 -19.46 -9.33
N VAL A 329 -11.42 -19.50 -8.47
CA VAL A 329 -11.42 -18.80 -7.18
C VAL A 329 -11.54 -19.77 -6.02
N MET A 330 -12.65 -20.48 -5.90
CA MET A 330 -12.92 -21.38 -4.78
C MET A 330 -14.01 -22.40 -5.15
N GLY A 331 -13.82 -23.66 -4.76
CA GLY A 331 -14.83 -24.71 -4.92
C GLY A 331 -16.06 -24.49 -4.03
N GLY A 332 -17.16 -25.15 -4.38
CA GLY A 332 -18.36 -25.26 -3.58
C GLY A 332 -18.31 -26.45 -2.61
N GLU A 333 -19.12 -26.37 -1.56
CA GLU A 333 -19.20 -27.41 -0.52
C GLU A 333 -19.85 -28.71 -1.03
N THR A 334 -20.76 -28.62 -1.99
CA THR A 334 -21.61 -29.76 -2.42
C THR A 334 -20.81 -30.91 -3.03
N THR A 335 -19.74 -30.60 -3.74
CA THR A 335 -18.91 -31.57 -4.48
C THR A 335 -17.54 -31.81 -3.83
N GLU A 336 -17.34 -31.37 -2.59
CA GLU A 336 -16.08 -31.50 -1.86
C GLU A 336 -15.69 -32.96 -1.59
N VAL A 337 -14.41 -33.27 -1.79
CA VAL A 337 -13.79 -34.55 -1.39
C VAL A 337 -13.77 -34.69 0.13
N ASN A 338 -14.16 -35.86 0.63
CA ASN A 338 -14.27 -36.15 2.06
C ASN A 338 -13.67 -37.51 2.41
N GLU A 339 -13.70 -37.89 3.69
CA GLU A 339 -13.14 -39.15 4.23
C GLU A 339 -13.75 -40.44 3.63
N ARG A 340 -14.82 -40.33 2.83
CA ARG A 340 -15.50 -41.46 2.17
C ARG A 340 -15.33 -41.46 0.65
N THR A 341 -14.72 -40.44 0.06
CA THR A 341 -14.59 -40.31 -1.39
C THR A 341 -13.62 -41.35 -1.95
N THR A 342 -14.10 -42.20 -2.86
CA THR A 342 -13.29 -43.26 -3.50
C THR A 342 -13.14 -43.07 -5.01
N ARG A 343 -13.89 -42.12 -5.57
CA ARG A 343 -13.87 -41.75 -6.99
C ARG A 343 -13.71 -40.24 -7.08
N ILE A 344 -12.69 -39.80 -7.82
CA ILE A 344 -12.28 -38.40 -7.87
C ILE A 344 -12.27 -37.95 -9.33
N VAL A 345 -12.78 -36.75 -9.61
CA VAL A 345 -12.55 -36.04 -10.87
C VAL A 345 -11.61 -34.88 -10.59
N LEU A 346 -10.40 -34.92 -11.18
CA LEU A 346 -9.45 -33.81 -11.11
C LEU A 346 -9.75 -32.79 -12.19
N GLU A 347 -9.87 -31.53 -11.82
CA GLU A 347 -9.95 -30.38 -12.72
C GLU A 347 -8.59 -29.72 -12.90
N ALA A 348 -8.27 -29.42 -14.16
CA ALA A 348 -7.27 -28.44 -14.55
C ALA A 348 -7.79 -27.59 -15.70
N ALA A 349 -7.94 -26.29 -15.49
CA ALA A 349 -8.56 -25.39 -16.45
C ALA A 349 -7.69 -24.17 -16.75
N ALA A 350 -7.92 -23.58 -17.92
CA ALA A 350 -7.33 -22.33 -18.38
C ALA A 350 -8.42 -21.24 -18.39
N PHE A 351 -8.50 -20.49 -17.30
CA PHE A 351 -9.49 -19.42 -17.10
C PHE A 351 -8.98 -18.05 -17.54
N ASP A 352 -9.88 -17.19 -18.02
CA ASP A 352 -9.60 -15.78 -18.32
C ASP A 352 -9.24 -15.00 -17.06
N SER A 353 -8.06 -14.36 -17.09
CA SER A 353 -7.48 -13.70 -15.92
C SER A 353 -8.29 -12.50 -15.46
N VAL A 354 -8.91 -11.76 -16.38
CA VAL A 354 -9.75 -10.58 -16.07
C VAL A 354 -11.05 -11.00 -15.38
N SER A 355 -11.67 -12.09 -15.85
CA SER A 355 -12.89 -12.65 -15.27
C SER A 355 -12.65 -13.14 -13.85
N VAL A 356 -11.58 -13.92 -13.63
CA VAL A 356 -11.19 -14.37 -12.28
C VAL A 356 -10.89 -13.17 -11.37
N SER A 357 -10.11 -12.20 -11.87
CA SER A 357 -9.73 -10.96 -11.19
C SER A 357 -10.93 -10.16 -10.67
N ARG A 358 -11.96 -10.01 -11.50
CA ARG A 358 -13.21 -9.32 -11.14
C ARG A 358 -14.06 -10.10 -10.15
N THR A 359 -14.10 -11.43 -10.30
CA THR A 359 -14.89 -12.32 -9.45
C THR A 359 -14.36 -12.30 -8.02
N PHE A 360 -13.08 -12.60 -7.83
CA PHE A 360 -12.55 -12.75 -6.48
C PHE A 360 -12.48 -11.42 -5.71
N ARG A 361 -12.23 -10.28 -6.38
CA ARG A 361 -12.22 -8.94 -5.75
C ARG A 361 -13.61 -8.54 -5.27
N ALA A 362 -14.66 -8.89 -6.02
CA ALA A 362 -16.02 -8.58 -5.64
C ALA A 362 -16.49 -9.42 -4.44
N HIS A 363 -16.04 -10.67 -4.36
CA HIS A 363 -16.38 -11.60 -3.28
C HIS A 363 -15.42 -11.58 -2.09
N GLY A 364 -14.31 -10.83 -2.19
CA GLY A 364 -13.27 -10.75 -1.15
C GLY A 364 -12.47 -12.05 -0.94
N LEU A 365 -12.32 -12.87 -1.98
CA LEU A 365 -11.73 -14.23 -1.90
C LEU A 365 -10.32 -14.32 -2.50
N PHE A 366 -9.30 -14.02 -1.71
CA PHE A 366 -7.89 -14.07 -2.17
C PHE A 366 -7.28 -15.46 -1.92
N SER A 367 -7.57 -16.44 -2.80
CA SER A 367 -7.04 -17.80 -2.72
C SER A 367 -5.72 -17.97 -3.50
N GLU A 368 -4.99 -19.06 -3.23
CA GLU A 368 -3.79 -19.42 -4.00
C GLU A 368 -4.10 -19.67 -5.49
N ALA A 369 -5.32 -20.13 -5.80
CA ALA A 369 -5.78 -20.29 -7.17
C ALA A 369 -6.07 -18.95 -7.85
N SER A 370 -6.84 -18.06 -7.20
CA SER A 370 -7.22 -16.77 -7.79
C SER A 370 -6.01 -15.87 -8.04
N LYS A 371 -5.02 -15.90 -7.13
CA LYS A 371 -3.74 -15.21 -7.28
C LYS A 371 -2.94 -15.64 -8.51
N ARG A 372 -3.01 -16.92 -8.90
CA ARG A 372 -2.32 -17.45 -10.08
C ARG A 372 -3.10 -17.17 -11.35
N PHE A 373 -4.40 -17.47 -11.35
CA PHE A 373 -5.24 -17.25 -12.52
C PHE A 373 -5.38 -15.77 -12.89
N GLU A 374 -5.41 -14.83 -11.93
CA GLU A 374 -5.44 -13.39 -12.25
C GLU A 374 -4.17 -12.91 -12.97
N ARG A 375 -3.06 -13.65 -12.84
CA ARG A 375 -1.77 -13.36 -13.47
C ARG A 375 -1.48 -14.28 -14.65
N THR A 376 -2.51 -14.98 -15.12
CA THR A 376 -2.48 -15.96 -16.21
C THR A 376 -1.63 -17.19 -15.89
N VAL A 377 -2.32 -18.33 -15.81
CA VAL A 377 -1.70 -19.65 -15.77
C VAL A 377 -1.41 -20.09 -17.20
N ASP A 378 -0.30 -20.81 -17.41
CA ASP A 378 0.09 -21.37 -18.70
C ASP A 378 -1.03 -22.25 -19.27
N PRO A 379 -1.71 -21.86 -20.37
CA PRO A 379 -2.86 -22.59 -20.88
C PRO A 379 -2.49 -23.96 -21.46
N ALA A 380 -1.21 -24.21 -21.73
CA ALA A 380 -0.72 -25.51 -22.18
C ALA A 380 -0.48 -26.51 -21.04
N LEU A 381 -0.50 -26.05 -19.78
CA LEU A 381 -0.05 -26.81 -18.62
C LEU A 381 -1.10 -27.77 -18.05
N GLY A 382 -2.38 -27.46 -18.21
CA GLY A 382 -3.48 -28.10 -17.48
C GLY A 382 -3.44 -29.63 -17.52
N PHE A 383 -3.28 -30.21 -18.71
CA PHE A 383 -3.25 -31.67 -18.88
C PHE A 383 -2.05 -32.32 -18.17
N SER A 384 -0.84 -31.81 -18.39
CA SER A 384 0.37 -32.37 -17.78
C SER A 384 0.33 -32.28 -16.26
N ALA A 385 -0.22 -31.19 -15.70
CA ALA A 385 -0.37 -31.01 -14.26
C ALA A 385 -1.42 -31.96 -13.67
N ALA A 386 -2.60 -32.09 -14.31
CA ALA A 386 -3.62 -33.04 -13.90
C ALA A 386 -3.10 -34.49 -13.91
N ARG A 387 -2.32 -34.85 -14.93
CA ARG A 387 -1.70 -36.18 -15.04
C ARG A 387 -0.70 -36.46 -13.92
N GLN A 388 0.19 -35.50 -13.63
CA GLN A 388 1.14 -35.62 -12.53
C GLN A 388 0.42 -35.78 -11.18
N ALA A 389 -0.67 -35.04 -10.96
CA ALA A 389 -1.49 -35.17 -9.77
C ALA A 389 -2.16 -36.55 -9.68
N ALA A 390 -2.72 -37.04 -10.79
CA ALA A 390 -3.33 -38.36 -10.84
C ALA A 390 -2.32 -39.48 -10.51
N GLU A 391 -1.11 -39.40 -11.06
CA GLU A 391 -0.04 -40.36 -10.77
C GLU A 391 0.38 -40.36 -9.30
N LEU A 392 0.48 -39.18 -8.68
CA LEU A 392 0.81 -39.06 -7.25
C LEU A 392 -0.32 -39.61 -6.36
N ILE A 393 -1.58 -39.31 -6.69
CA ILE A 393 -2.74 -39.86 -5.97
C ILE A 393 -2.76 -41.38 -6.08
N ILE A 394 -2.53 -41.95 -7.27
CA ILE A 394 -2.51 -43.41 -7.47
C ILE A 394 -1.33 -44.05 -6.73
N LYS A 395 -0.14 -43.44 -6.81
CA LYS A 395 1.07 -43.96 -6.17
C LYS A 395 0.93 -44.12 -4.66
N TYR A 396 0.24 -43.19 -3.99
CA TYR A 396 0.14 -43.17 -2.53
C TYR A 396 -1.23 -43.58 -1.98
N GLY A 397 -2.29 -43.41 -2.77
CA GLY A 397 -3.68 -43.72 -2.43
C GLY A 397 -4.24 -44.96 -3.13
N GLY A 398 -3.52 -45.55 -4.08
CA GLY A 398 -4.02 -46.64 -4.92
C GLY A 398 -5.06 -46.17 -5.95
N GLY A 399 -5.69 -47.13 -6.62
CA GLY A 399 -6.67 -46.88 -7.67
C GLY A 399 -6.07 -46.85 -9.08
N GLU A 400 -6.87 -46.40 -10.06
CA GLU A 400 -6.47 -46.31 -11.46
C GLU A 400 -7.16 -45.15 -12.17
N VAL A 401 -6.55 -44.64 -13.24
CA VAL A 401 -7.18 -43.65 -14.11
C VAL A 401 -8.26 -44.35 -14.94
N ALA A 402 -9.50 -44.00 -14.70
CA ALA A 402 -10.68 -44.57 -15.36
C ALA A 402 -10.96 -43.94 -16.72
N GLY A 403 -10.61 -42.67 -16.89
CA GLY A 403 -10.83 -41.95 -18.13
C GLY A 403 -10.35 -40.51 -18.07
N GLU A 404 -10.24 -39.91 -19.24
CA GLU A 404 -9.81 -38.53 -19.42
C GLU A 404 -10.73 -37.78 -20.35
N THR A 405 -10.92 -36.51 -20.04
CA THR A 405 -11.66 -35.58 -20.88
C THR A 405 -10.83 -34.33 -21.08
N PHE A 406 -10.65 -33.90 -22.33
CA PHE A 406 -10.03 -32.63 -22.69
C PHE A 406 -10.95 -31.88 -23.65
N VAL A 407 -11.35 -30.67 -23.28
CA VAL A 407 -12.25 -29.82 -24.05
C VAL A 407 -11.63 -28.44 -24.25
N GLY A 408 -11.81 -27.87 -25.44
CA GLY A 408 -11.23 -26.58 -25.82
C GLY A 408 -9.89 -26.75 -26.55
N GLN A 409 -9.06 -25.72 -26.52
CA GLN A 409 -7.77 -25.72 -27.20
C GLN A 409 -6.76 -24.80 -26.51
N VAL A 410 -5.48 -25.19 -26.58
CA VAL A 410 -4.38 -24.32 -26.16
C VAL A 410 -4.26 -23.17 -27.17
N PRO A 411 -4.23 -21.90 -26.75
CA PRO A 411 -4.00 -20.77 -27.64
C PRO A 411 -2.70 -20.92 -28.44
N GLU A 412 -2.73 -20.50 -29.71
CA GLU A 412 -1.52 -20.46 -30.54
C GLU A 412 -0.49 -19.49 -29.94
N ARG A 413 0.79 -19.87 -30.02
CA ARG A 413 1.89 -18.97 -29.64
C ARG A 413 1.92 -17.78 -30.58
N HIS A 414 2.00 -16.57 -30.04
CA HIS A 414 2.14 -15.37 -30.86
C HIS A 414 3.61 -15.07 -31.16
N THR A 415 3.81 -14.31 -32.24
CA THR A 415 5.13 -13.93 -32.73
C THR A 415 5.40 -12.46 -32.48
N ILE A 416 6.59 -12.15 -31.95
CA ILE A 416 7.09 -10.78 -31.81
C ILE A 416 8.27 -10.58 -32.75
N ARG A 417 8.28 -9.45 -33.47
CA ARG A 417 9.37 -9.06 -34.35
C ARG A 417 9.96 -7.74 -33.88
N LEU A 418 11.29 -7.70 -33.78
CA LEU A 418 12.04 -6.50 -33.40
C LEU A 418 13.31 -6.34 -34.23
N LEU A 419 13.81 -5.10 -34.27
CA LEU A 419 15.13 -4.81 -34.82
C LEU A 419 16.20 -5.34 -33.87
N ALA A 420 17.24 -5.98 -34.43
CA ALA A 420 18.35 -6.54 -33.67
C ALA A 420 19.06 -5.49 -32.79
N GLY A 421 19.11 -4.23 -33.23
CA GLY A 421 19.71 -3.12 -32.48
C GLY A 421 18.82 -2.50 -31.40
N LEU A 422 17.54 -2.89 -31.29
CA LEU A 422 16.59 -2.25 -30.37
C LEU A 422 17.02 -2.39 -28.91
N VAL A 423 17.45 -3.59 -28.51
CA VAL A 423 17.89 -3.90 -27.14
C VAL A 423 19.01 -2.95 -26.71
N SER A 424 20.09 -2.88 -27.50
CA SER A 424 21.23 -2.01 -27.19
C SER A 424 20.86 -0.53 -27.23
N ALA A 425 19.97 -0.12 -28.14
CA ALA A 425 19.53 1.27 -28.26
C ALA A 425 18.73 1.74 -27.04
N VAL A 426 17.81 0.90 -26.54
CA VAL A 426 16.94 1.24 -25.39
C VAL A 426 17.70 1.09 -24.08
N LEU A 427 18.46 0.01 -23.88
CA LEU A 427 19.26 -0.18 -22.66
C LEU A 427 20.42 0.82 -22.58
N GLY A 428 20.89 1.36 -23.71
CA GLY A 428 22.08 2.23 -23.74
C GLY A 428 23.39 1.49 -23.44
N ALA A 429 23.40 0.16 -23.60
CA ALA A 429 24.53 -0.73 -23.38
C ALA A 429 24.83 -1.54 -24.65
N GLU A 430 26.10 -1.92 -24.85
CA GLU A 430 26.48 -2.80 -25.95
C GLU A 430 26.19 -4.25 -25.57
N VAL A 431 24.99 -4.73 -25.90
CA VAL A 431 24.61 -6.13 -25.73
C VAL A 431 24.85 -6.86 -27.05
N HIS A 432 25.78 -7.83 -27.04
CA HIS A 432 26.09 -8.62 -28.23
C HIS A 432 24.91 -9.47 -28.66
N TYR A 433 24.74 -9.62 -29.97
CA TYR A 433 23.64 -10.35 -30.58
C TYR A 433 23.52 -11.80 -30.07
N ASP A 434 24.64 -12.51 -29.97
CA ASP A 434 24.67 -13.90 -29.50
C ASP A 434 24.16 -14.02 -28.06
N GLU A 435 24.41 -13.01 -27.23
CA GLU A 435 23.93 -12.96 -25.86
C GLU A 435 22.41 -12.72 -25.81
N VAL A 436 21.89 -11.85 -26.67
CA VAL A 436 20.45 -11.63 -26.83
C VAL A 436 19.75 -12.94 -27.20
N VAL A 437 20.24 -13.63 -28.23
CA VAL A 437 19.66 -14.91 -28.68
C VAL A 437 19.76 -15.97 -27.58
N ARG A 438 20.90 -16.07 -26.89
CA ARG A 438 21.10 -17.02 -25.79
C ARG A 438 20.10 -16.80 -24.66
N LEU A 439 19.92 -15.57 -24.20
CA LEU A 439 19.01 -15.24 -23.11
C LEU A 439 17.55 -15.52 -23.48
N LEU A 440 17.13 -15.12 -24.67
CA LEU A 440 15.76 -15.33 -25.15
C LEU A 440 15.45 -16.82 -25.39
N THR A 441 16.42 -17.58 -25.90
CA THR A 441 16.28 -19.03 -26.03
C THR A 441 16.19 -19.69 -24.65
N ALA A 442 16.98 -19.23 -23.67
CA ALA A 442 16.94 -19.75 -22.31
C ALA A 442 15.62 -19.44 -21.59
N THR A 443 14.96 -18.33 -21.93
CA THR A 443 13.58 -18.02 -21.52
C THR A 443 12.55 -19.03 -22.06
N GLY A 444 12.90 -19.77 -23.11
CA GLY A 444 12.05 -20.77 -23.76
C GLY A 444 11.35 -20.26 -25.01
N ALA A 445 11.73 -19.09 -25.53
CA ALA A 445 11.26 -18.61 -26.82
C ALA A 445 12.02 -19.30 -27.97
N GLU A 446 11.33 -19.52 -29.09
CA GLU A 446 11.98 -19.95 -30.32
C GLU A 446 12.42 -18.71 -31.09
N VAL A 447 13.73 -18.57 -31.28
CA VAL A 447 14.33 -17.34 -31.83
C VAL A 447 14.83 -17.60 -33.24
N THR A 448 14.26 -16.86 -34.21
CA THR A 448 14.75 -16.81 -35.59
C THR A 448 15.45 -15.48 -35.85
N ALA A 449 16.71 -15.60 -36.25
CA ALA A 449 17.65 -14.52 -36.50
C ALA A 449 17.87 -14.34 -38.01
N PHE A 450 17.49 -13.19 -38.59
CA PHE A 450 17.77 -12.92 -40.01
C PHE A 450 18.16 -11.45 -40.24
N GLY A 451 19.43 -11.24 -40.59
CA GLY A 451 19.96 -9.90 -40.88
C GLY A 451 19.87 -8.97 -39.67
N ASP A 452 19.10 -7.90 -39.80
CA ASP A 452 18.85 -6.89 -38.76
C ASP A 452 17.53 -7.12 -38.00
N SER A 453 16.89 -8.27 -38.18
CA SER A 453 15.61 -8.62 -37.57
C SER A 453 15.74 -9.85 -36.67
N ILE A 454 15.11 -9.79 -35.50
CA ILE A 454 14.87 -10.92 -34.61
C ILE A 454 13.37 -11.18 -34.60
N THR A 455 12.99 -12.44 -34.76
CA THR A 455 11.62 -12.92 -34.63
C THR A 455 11.58 -13.95 -33.51
N LEU A 456 10.66 -13.79 -32.56
CA LEU A 456 10.46 -14.71 -31.45
C LEU A 456 9.07 -15.31 -31.52
N GLU A 457 8.98 -16.64 -31.35
CA GLU A 457 7.72 -17.27 -30.94
C GLU A 457 7.72 -17.38 -29.42
N VAL A 458 6.75 -16.70 -28.80
CA VAL A 458 6.67 -16.56 -27.35
C VAL A 458 6.09 -17.83 -26.73
N PRO A 459 6.69 -18.38 -25.66
CA PRO A 459 6.14 -19.54 -24.99
C PRO A 459 4.81 -19.21 -24.30
N THR A 460 3.92 -20.20 -24.19
CA THR A 460 2.54 -20.03 -23.69
C THR A 460 2.44 -19.52 -22.25
N TRP A 461 3.48 -19.71 -21.43
CA TRP A 461 3.54 -19.20 -20.05
C TRP A 461 4.05 -17.76 -19.94
N ARG A 462 4.44 -17.10 -21.04
CA ARG A 462 4.95 -15.72 -21.08
C ARG A 462 3.96 -14.78 -21.76
N ASN A 463 2.78 -14.65 -21.17
CA ASN A 463 1.73 -13.76 -21.64
C ASN A 463 2.06 -12.26 -21.46
N ASP A 464 3.08 -11.96 -20.67
CA ASP A 464 3.64 -10.62 -20.45
C ASP A 464 4.45 -10.11 -21.65
N LEU A 465 5.04 -11.01 -22.44
CA LEU A 465 5.79 -10.62 -23.63
C LEU A 465 4.81 -10.39 -24.78
N VAL A 466 4.40 -9.14 -25.04
CA VAL A 466 3.40 -8.80 -26.08
C VAL A 466 3.94 -7.82 -27.13
N ASP A 467 4.99 -7.06 -26.81
CA ASP A 467 5.60 -6.09 -27.70
C ASP A 467 7.15 -6.11 -27.68
N PRO A 468 7.82 -5.45 -28.64
CA PRO A 468 9.28 -5.44 -28.74
C PRO A 468 10.02 -4.91 -27.50
N TYR A 469 9.41 -4.06 -26.67
CA TYR A 469 10.03 -3.46 -25.49
C TYR A 469 9.98 -4.41 -24.29
N ASP A 470 9.00 -5.31 -24.21
CA ASP A 470 9.00 -6.40 -23.23
C ASP A 470 10.22 -7.32 -23.45
N ILE A 471 10.59 -7.55 -24.72
CA ILE A 471 11.82 -8.28 -25.07
C ILE A 471 13.07 -7.52 -24.62
N VAL A 472 13.07 -6.19 -24.69
CA VAL A 472 14.18 -5.36 -24.17
C VAL A 472 14.30 -5.51 -22.66
N GLU A 473 13.18 -5.46 -21.92
CA GLU A 473 13.17 -5.67 -20.49
C GLU A 473 13.68 -7.07 -20.11
N GLU A 474 13.16 -8.10 -20.80
CA GLU A 474 13.54 -9.50 -20.62
C GLU A 474 15.05 -9.71 -20.76
N VAL A 475 15.64 -9.13 -21.81
CA VAL A 475 17.09 -9.18 -22.00
C VAL A 475 17.80 -8.32 -20.96
N GLY A 476 17.31 -7.12 -20.68
CA GLY A 476 17.93 -6.18 -19.75
C GLY A 476 18.06 -6.74 -18.33
N ARG A 477 16.98 -7.32 -17.79
CA ARG A 477 16.97 -7.91 -16.44
C ARG A 477 17.91 -9.11 -16.33
N LYS A 478 18.02 -9.93 -17.39
CA LYS A 478 18.87 -11.12 -17.44
C LYS A 478 20.33 -10.82 -17.78
N TYR A 479 20.57 -9.76 -18.56
CA TYR A 479 21.89 -9.23 -18.82
C TYR A 479 22.51 -8.65 -17.54
N GLY A 480 21.67 -8.00 -16.72
CA GLY A 480 22.01 -7.38 -15.44
C GLY A 480 22.06 -5.86 -15.56
N TYR A 481 21.17 -5.17 -14.84
CA TYR A 481 21.10 -3.70 -14.87
C TYR A 481 22.35 -3.03 -14.30
N ASP A 482 23.10 -3.71 -13.44
CA ASP A 482 24.39 -3.27 -12.92
C ASP A 482 25.46 -3.09 -14.01
N ARG A 483 25.28 -3.75 -15.16
CA ARG A 483 26.18 -3.66 -16.32
C ARG A 483 25.79 -2.54 -17.29
N ILE A 484 24.62 -1.93 -17.12
CA ILE A 484 24.18 -0.81 -17.94
C ILE A 484 24.94 0.45 -17.50
N GLY A 485 25.73 1.03 -18.42
CA GLY A 485 26.56 2.19 -18.14
C GLY A 485 25.74 3.43 -17.78
N ARG A 486 26.25 4.25 -16.85
CA ARG A 486 25.63 5.53 -16.49
C ARG A 486 25.98 6.59 -17.54
N ARG A 487 25.00 7.03 -18.33
CA ARG A 487 25.15 8.11 -19.31
C ARG A 487 24.18 9.23 -18.99
N LEU A 488 24.68 10.44 -18.75
CA LEU A 488 23.83 11.61 -18.57
C LEU A 488 23.24 12.01 -19.94
N PRO A 489 21.91 12.15 -20.07
CA PRO A 489 21.31 12.65 -21.30
C PRO A 489 21.69 14.12 -21.50
N VAL A 490 21.88 14.53 -22.75
CA VAL A 490 22.02 15.94 -23.11
C VAL A 490 20.62 16.54 -23.17
N ALA A 491 20.21 17.22 -22.11
CA ALA A 491 18.94 17.93 -22.10
C ALA A 491 18.96 19.11 -23.08
N ALA A 492 17.82 19.37 -23.74
CA ALA A 492 17.61 20.63 -24.43
C ALA A 492 17.62 21.81 -23.43
N GLY A 493 17.83 23.03 -23.93
CA GLY A 493 17.75 24.23 -23.08
C GLY A 493 16.38 24.33 -22.40
N GLY A 494 16.35 24.35 -21.06
CA GLY A 494 15.12 24.42 -20.28
C GLY A 494 14.58 25.85 -20.10
N GLY A 495 13.26 25.98 -19.96
CA GLY A 495 12.59 27.27 -19.72
C GLY A 495 12.66 27.81 -18.29
N GLY A 496 13.33 27.10 -17.37
CA GLY A 496 13.38 27.48 -15.94
C GLY A 496 12.03 27.40 -15.25
N LEU A 497 11.88 28.15 -14.14
CA LEU A 497 10.60 28.29 -13.45
C LEU A 497 9.67 29.22 -14.22
N THR A 498 8.40 28.84 -14.33
CA THR A 498 7.37 29.79 -14.77
C THR A 498 7.24 30.93 -13.75
N ARG A 499 6.78 32.09 -14.21
CA ARG A 499 6.54 33.25 -13.33
C ARG A 499 5.61 32.90 -12.17
N ARG A 500 4.56 32.10 -12.42
CA ARG A 500 3.64 31.64 -11.37
C ARG A 500 4.34 30.78 -10.32
N GLN A 501 5.20 29.84 -10.74
CA GLN A 501 5.97 29.00 -9.83
C GLN A 501 6.96 29.82 -9.00
N ALA A 502 7.65 30.78 -9.60
CA ALA A 502 8.56 31.68 -8.89
C ALA A 502 7.79 32.55 -7.88
N ALA A 503 6.71 33.19 -8.30
CA ALA A 503 5.87 34.03 -7.44
C ALA A 503 5.28 33.25 -6.26
N ARG A 504 4.80 32.01 -6.47
CA ARG A 504 4.35 31.13 -5.38
C ARG A 504 5.45 30.87 -4.35
N ARG A 505 6.70 30.64 -4.79
CA ARG A 505 7.85 30.44 -3.88
C ARG A 505 8.15 31.71 -3.08
N GLU A 506 8.12 32.87 -3.72
CA GLU A 506 8.33 34.16 -3.04
C GLU A 506 7.25 34.43 -1.98
N VAL A 507 5.97 34.12 -2.27
CA VAL A 507 4.90 34.19 -1.27
C VAL A 507 5.22 33.33 -0.05
N ILE A 508 5.59 32.06 -0.28
CA ILE A 508 5.91 31.12 0.81
C ILE A 508 7.11 31.64 1.61
N HIS A 509 8.18 32.06 0.95
CA HIS A 509 9.38 32.60 1.61
C HIS A 509 9.06 33.85 2.43
N ALA A 510 8.22 34.75 1.94
CA ALA A 510 7.82 35.96 2.65
C ALA A 510 7.01 35.66 3.91
N VAL A 511 6.10 34.68 3.85
CA VAL A 511 5.32 34.25 5.02
C VAL A 511 6.21 33.57 6.07
N VAL A 512 7.18 32.75 5.65
CA VAL A 512 8.17 32.15 6.55
C VAL A 512 9.06 33.23 7.19
N ALA A 513 9.54 34.19 6.40
CA ALA A 513 10.33 35.32 6.89
C ALA A 513 9.55 36.21 7.86
N ALA A 514 8.21 36.23 7.75
CA ALA A 514 7.32 36.92 8.68
C ALA A 514 7.13 36.17 10.03
N GLY A 515 7.74 34.99 10.21
CA GLY A 515 7.75 34.26 11.49
C GLY A 515 6.79 33.06 11.55
N PHE A 516 6.12 32.70 10.45
CA PHE A 516 5.20 31.56 10.42
C PHE A 516 5.92 30.26 10.02
N THR A 517 5.48 29.14 10.60
CA THR A 517 5.96 27.81 10.24
C THR A 517 5.01 27.12 9.27
N GLN A 518 5.51 26.67 8.12
CA GLN A 518 4.66 25.94 7.17
C GLN A 518 4.38 24.53 7.68
N CYS A 519 3.12 24.08 7.58
CA CYS A 519 2.75 22.69 7.78
C CYS A 519 1.94 22.15 6.58
N MET A 520 1.74 20.83 6.56
CA MET A 520 0.93 20.13 5.57
C MET A 520 -0.11 19.29 6.29
N THR A 521 -1.39 19.56 6.03
CA THR A 521 -2.50 18.83 6.64
C THR A 521 -3.14 17.90 5.60
N LEU A 522 -3.76 16.81 6.06
CA LEU A 522 -4.49 15.91 5.16
C LEU A 522 -5.67 16.66 4.51
N PRO A 523 -5.92 16.48 3.21
CA PRO A 523 -6.97 17.20 2.49
C PRO A 523 -8.39 16.65 2.76
N PHE A 524 -8.57 15.94 3.87
CA PHE A 524 -9.82 15.26 4.25
C PHE A 524 -10.47 15.95 5.46
N ILE A 525 -11.77 16.22 5.35
CA ILE A 525 -12.60 16.86 6.37
C ILE A 525 -13.93 16.13 6.54
N GLY A 526 -14.56 16.34 7.69
CA GLY A 526 -15.91 15.86 8.00
C GLY A 526 -16.95 16.97 7.90
N SER A 527 -18.21 16.61 7.63
CA SER A 527 -19.33 17.57 7.66
C SER A 527 -19.46 18.27 9.02
N GLU A 528 -19.24 17.53 10.12
CA GLU A 528 -19.27 18.08 11.48
C GLU A 528 -18.22 19.17 11.71
N GLU A 529 -17.08 19.13 11.02
CA GLU A 529 -16.06 20.17 11.12
C GLU A 529 -16.51 21.46 10.46
N LEU A 530 -17.26 21.37 9.36
CA LEU A 530 -17.89 22.52 8.71
C LEU A 530 -19.01 23.10 9.59
N ASP A 531 -19.72 22.25 10.33
CA ASP A 531 -20.71 22.67 11.33
C ASP A 531 -20.06 23.39 12.51
N ARG A 532 -18.94 22.86 13.02
CA ARG A 532 -18.15 23.49 14.09
C ARG A 532 -17.52 24.82 13.67
N LEU A 533 -17.29 25.03 12.37
CA LEU A 533 -16.91 26.33 11.81
C LEU A 533 -18.09 27.31 11.73
N GLY A 534 -19.33 26.87 11.98
CA GLY A 534 -20.52 27.71 11.90
C GLY A 534 -20.88 28.10 10.46
N LEU A 535 -20.43 27.34 9.46
CA LEU A 535 -20.70 27.67 8.05
C LEU A 535 -22.21 27.50 7.75
N PRO A 536 -22.87 28.48 7.11
CA PRO A 536 -24.28 28.34 6.70
C PRO A 536 -24.49 27.16 5.77
N GLU A 537 -25.68 26.55 5.76
CA GLU A 537 -26.01 25.41 4.89
C GLU A 537 -25.82 25.71 3.41
N GLN A 538 -26.12 26.95 2.97
CA GLN A 538 -25.96 27.38 1.58
C GLN A 538 -24.52 27.84 1.24
N SER A 539 -23.57 27.69 2.16
CA SER A 539 -22.18 28.11 1.91
C SER A 539 -21.55 27.28 0.78
N ALA A 540 -20.87 27.94 -0.15
CA ALA A 540 -20.09 27.28 -1.19
C ALA A 540 -19.01 26.35 -0.60
N ALA A 541 -18.52 26.65 0.61
CA ALA A 541 -17.58 25.78 1.33
C ALA A 541 -18.20 24.44 1.78
N ARG A 542 -19.52 24.26 1.73
CA ARG A 542 -20.18 22.96 1.96
C ARG A 542 -20.34 22.13 0.70
N SER A 543 -20.10 22.71 -0.48
CA SER A 543 -20.05 21.97 -1.75
C SER A 543 -18.71 21.22 -1.87
N ALA A 544 -18.56 20.14 -1.11
CA ALA A 544 -17.35 19.35 -1.02
C ALA A 544 -17.47 18.02 -1.78
N VAL A 545 -16.36 17.57 -2.38
CA VAL A 545 -16.31 16.28 -3.08
C VAL A 545 -16.23 15.15 -2.07
N ARG A 546 -17.16 14.19 -2.12
CA ARG A 546 -17.17 13.01 -1.25
C ARG A 546 -16.41 11.85 -1.87
N LEU A 547 -15.51 11.23 -1.10
CA LEU A 547 -14.81 10.01 -1.49
C LEU A 547 -15.78 8.81 -1.42
N SER A 548 -15.67 7.90 -2.37
CA SER A 548 -16.41 6.63 -2.35
C SER A 548 -15.83 5.63 -1.35
N ASN A 549 -14.53 5.72 -1.06
CA ASN A 549 -13.76 4.79 -0.23
C ASN A 549 -12.80 5.55 0.73
N PRO A 550 -13.32 6.37 1.67
CA PRO A 550 -12.48 7.12 2.58
C PRO A 550 -11.72 6.19 3.55
N LEU A 551 -10.53 6.62 4.01
CA LEU A 551 -9.80 5.92 5.08
C LEU A 551 -10.57 5.93 6.41
N SER A 552 -11.43 6.93 6.62
CA SER A 552 -12.29 7.06 7.79
C SER A 552 -13.60 7.73 7.38
N ASP A 553 -14.73 7.14 7.80
CA ASP A 553 -16.06 7.70 7.57
C ASP A 553 -16.28 9.06 8.28
N ALA A 554 -15.46 9.39 9.27
CA ALA A 554 -15.48 10.68 9.95
C ALA A 554 -14.97 11.83 9.06
N HIS A 555 -14.12 11.53 8.07
CA HIS A 555 -13.55 12.52 7.15
C HIS A 555 -13.69 12.10 5.68
N PRO A 556 -14.93 11.98 5.16
CA PRO A 556 -15.17 11.45 3.82
C PRO A 556 -15.09 12.53 2.72
N LEU A 557 -14.91 13.81 3.07
CA LEU A 557 -14.98 14.93 2.13
C LEU A 557 -13.59 15.49 1.84
N LEU A 558 -13.34 15.88 0.59
CA LEU A 558 -12.20 16.72 0.24
C LEU A 558 -12.42 18.15 0.73
N ARG A 559 -11.37 18.77 1.24
CA ARG A 559 -11.44 20.09 1.87
C ARG A 559 -11.81 21.20 0.87
N THR A 560 -12.68 22.11 1.28
CA THR A 560 -13.04 23.36 0.58
C THR A 560 -12.38 24.59 1.21
N THR A 561 -11.77 24.40 2.38
CA THR A 561 -11.01 25.37 3.18
C THR A 561 -9.86 24.63 3.87
N LEU A 562 -8.74 25.31 4.06
CA LEU A 562 -7.57 24.80 4.78
C LEU A 562 -7.74 24.86 6.30
N LEU A 563 -8.72 25.62 6.80
CA LEU A 563 -8.89 25.91 8.22
C LEU A 563 -9.09 24.65 9.08
N PRO A 564 -9.98 23.68 8.77
CA PRO A 564 -10.17 22.50 9.63
C PRO A 564 -8.87 21.73 9.91
N GLY A 565 -8.05 21.54 8.88
CA GLY A 565 -6.75 20.90 9.01
C GLY A 565 -5.81 21.66 9.94
N LEU A 566 -5.70 22.98 9.73
CA LEU A 566 -4.87 23.86 10.54
C LEU A 566 -5.34 23.97 12.00
N LEU A 567 -6.66 24.04 12.24
CA LEU A 567 -7.23 24.11 13.60
C LEU A 567 -6.94 22.82 14.37
N ARG A 568 -7.04 21.65 13.73
CA ARG A 568 -6.62 20.37 14.32
C ARG A 568 -5.13 20.35 14.63
N ALA A 569 -4.29 20.87 13.74
CA ALA A 569 -2.86 20.97 13.96
C ALA A 569 -2.55 21.87 15.16
N LEU A 570 -3.23 23.02 15.30
CA LEU A 570 -3.12 23.90 16.45
C LEU A 570 -3.56 23.20 17.74
N ALA A 571 -4.76 22.60 17.76
CA ALA A 571 -5.28 21.87 18.92
C ALA A 571 -4.32 20.74 19.36
N THR A 572 -3.70 20.03 18.41
CA THR A 572 -2.71 19.00 18.72
C THR A 572 -1.47 19.58 19.40
N ASN A 573 -0.95 20.73 18.94
CA ASN A 573 0.20 21.38 19.57
C ASN A 573 -0.12 21.86 20.99
N VAL A 574 -1.26 22.52 21.16
CA VAL A 574 -1.73 22.99 22.47
C VAL A 574 -1.93 21.82 23.44
N SER A 575 -2.50 20.69 22.98
CA SER A 575 -2.64 19.48 23.81
C SER A 575 -1.30 18.87 24.26
N ARG A 576 -0.21 19.25 23.62
CA ARG A 576 1.17 18.86 23.94
C ARG A 576 1.93 19.96 24.68
N SER A 577 1.22 20.94 25.25
CA SER A 577 1.78 22.09 25.98
C SER A 577 2.64 23.02 25.12
N ILE A 578 2.37 23.09 23.81
CA ILE A 578 2.95 24.08 22.92
C ILE A 578 1.87 25.14 22.67
N ASP A 579 1.84 26.15 23.52
CA ASP A 579 0.75 27.14 23.59
C ASP A 579 0.96 28.35 22.65
N ASP A 580 2.22 28.66 22.33
CA ASP A 580 2.64 29.76 21.45
C ASP A 580 2.88 29.20 20.03
N VAL A 581 1.92 29.39 19.12
CA VAL A 581 1.92 28.74 17.80
C VAL A 581 1.60 29.73 16.70
N ALA A 582 2.45 29.78 15.67
CA ALA A 582 2.23 30.50 14.42
C ALA A 582 2.49 29.57 13.23
N ILE A 583 1.43 29.07 12.60
CA ILE A 583 1.50 28.09 11.51
C ILE A 583 0.73 28.54 10.29
N PHE A 584 1.13 28.06 9.12
CA PHE A 584 0.40 28.29 7.87
C PHE A 584 0.50 27.10 6.92
N GLU A 585 -0.41 27.04 5.96
CA GLU A 585 -0.41 26.04 4.89
C GLU A 585 -0.68 26.72 3.54
N VAL A 586 -0.06 26.18 2.49
CA VAL A 586 -0.40 26.47 1.10
C VAL A 586 -0.83 25.17 0.45
N GLY A 587 -2.07 25.10 -0.03
CA GLY A 587 -2.60 23.86 -0.58
C GLY A 587 -3.85 24.07 -1.42
N SER A 588 -4.21 23.05 -2.18
CA SER A 588 -5.43 23.05 -2.97
C SER A 588 -6.66 22.80 -2.11
N VAL A 589 -7.77 23.43 -2.51
CA VAL A 589 -9.13 23.16 -2.03
C VAL A 589 -9.99 22.67 -3.20
N PHE A 590 -11.08 21.96 -2.92
CA PHE A 590 -11.84 21.20 -3.91
C PHE A 590 -13.32 21.55 -3.82
N PHE A 591 -13.79 22.43 -4.71
CA PHE A 591 -15.21 22.77 -4.77
C PHE A 591 -15.93 21.81 -5.71
N ALA A 592 -16.92 21.08 -5.18
CA ALA A 592 -17.78 20.22 -5.98
C ALA A 592 -18.59 21.08 -6.97
N GLY A 593 -18.48 20.71 -8.25
CA GLY A 593 -19.35 21.20 -9.31
C GLY A 593 -20.53 20.25 -9.57
N GLU A 594 -21.24 20.48 -10.66
CA GLU A 594 -22.25 19.54 -11.14
C GLU A 594 -21.58 18.20 -11.52
N PRO A 595 -22.13 17.05 -11.10
CA PRO A 595 -21.60 15.76 -11.50
C PRO A 595 -21.64 15.60 -13.03
N MET A 596 -20.50 15.29 -13.62
CA MET A 596 -20.38 15.01 -15.05
C MET A 596 -19.65 13.70 -15.28
N ASP A 597 -20.10 12.93 -16.28
CA ASP A 597 -19.42 11.72 -16.70
C ASP A 597 -18.11 12.08 -17.42
N ALA A 598 -16.98 11.67 -16.85
CA ALA A 598 -15.68 11.83 -17.50
C ALA A 598 -15.55 10.84 -18.68
N PRO A 599 -15.17 11.30 -19.89
CA PRO A 599 -14.95 10.41 -21.02
C PRO A 599 -13.78 9.46 -20.74
N ARG A 600 -13.80 8.27 -21.36
CA ARG A 600 -12.73 7.27 -21.29
C ARG A 600 -12.12 7.06 -22.68
N PRO A 601 -11.20 7.94 -23.13
CA PRO A 601 -10.59 7.82 -24.45
C PRO A 601 -9.76 6.53 -24.57
N ALA A 602 -9.63 6.01 -25.79
CA ALA A 602 -8.84 4.81 -26.04
C ALA A 602 -7.34 5.06 -25.83
N VAL A 603 -6.61 4.04 -25.35
CA VAL A 603 -5.16 4.13 -25.09
C VAL A 603 -4.29 3.93 -26.33
N THR A 604 -4.89 3.66 -27.49
CA THR A 604 -4.17 3.40 -28.75
C THR A 604 -3.65 4.67 -29.44
N HIS A 605 -4.05 5.84 -28.96
CA HIS A 605 -3.65 7.14 -29.51
C HIS A 605 -3.74 8.23 -28.44
N ARG A 606 -3.10 9.39 -28.71
CA ARG A 606 -3.24 10.58 -27.86
C ARG A 606 -4.71 11.05 -27.92
N PRO A 607 -5.35 11.34 -26.77
CA PRO A 607 -6.69 11.94 -26.74
C PRO A 607 -6.75 13.23 -27.56
N SER A 608 -7.88 13.45 -28.25
CA SER A 608 -8.14 14.68 -28.98
C SER A 608 -8.28 15.87 -28.02
N ASP A 609 -8.01 17.08 -28.52
CA ASP A 609 -8.16 18.29 -27.69
C ASP A 609 -9.61 18.48 -27.18
N LYS A 610 -10.61 17.90 -27.87
CA LYS A 610 -12.01 17.90 -27.41
C LYS A 610 -12.19 16.99 -26.19
N GLU A 611 -11.59 15.80 -26.21
CA GLU A 611 -11.64 14.87 -25.08
C GLU A 611 -10.87 15.42 -23.88
N ILE A 612 -9.72 16.05 -24.10
CA ILE A 612 -8.97 16.72 -23.03
C ILE A 612 -9.82 17.80 -22.36
N ARG A 613 -10.46 18.68 -23.14
CA ARG A 613 -11.36 19.70 -22.58
C ARG A 613 -12.54 19.10 -21.81
N ALA A 614 -13.08 17.98 -22.27
CA ALA A 614 -14.18 17.30 -21.58
C ALA A 614 -13.72 16.65 -20.26
N LEU A 615 -12.50 16.11 -20.23
CA LEU A 615 -11.87 15.62 -18.99
C LEU A 615 -11.64 16.76 -17.99
N ASP A 616 -11.06 17.87 -18.44
CA ASP A 616 -10.81 19.04 -17.59
C ASP A 616 -12.11 19.62 -17.02
N ALA A 617 -13.17 19.67 -17.84
CA ALA A 617 -14.48 20.15 -17.39
C ALA A 617 -15.09 19.23 -16.32
N ALA A 618 -14.86 17.92 -16.39
CA ALA A 618 -15.38 16.95 -15.42
C ALA A 618 -14.66 16.99 -14.06
N LEU A 619 -13.53 17.70 -13.94
CA LEU A 619 -12.82 17.86 -12.68
C LEU A 619 -13.44 18.98 -11.82
N PRO A 620 -13.49 18.81 -10.49
CA PRO A 620 -13.86 19.89 -9.59
C PRO A 620 -12.85 21.04 -9.68
N ALA A 621 -13.31 22.26 -9.35
CA ALA A 621 -12.42 23.41 -9.26
C ALA A 621 -11.41 23.21 -8.13
N GLN A 622 -10.11 23.39 -8.44
CA GLN A 622 -8.99 23.06 -7.57
C GLN A 622 -8.02 24.23 -7.29
N PRO A 623 -8.52 25.41 -6.88
CA PRO A 623 -7.67 26.56 -6.64
C PRO A 623 -6.72 26.33 -5.45
N GLN A 624 -5.56 26.97 -5.49
CA GLN A 624 -4.64 27.02 -4.36
C GLN A 624 -5.00 28.16 -3.40
N PHE A 625 -4.98 27.86 -2.12
CA PHE A 625 -5.21 28.80 -1.03
C PHE A 625 -3.96 28.90 -0.14
N VAL A 626 -3.83 30.02 0.55
CA VAL A 626 -2.95 30.20 1.71
C VAL A 626 -3.84 30.39 2.93
N ALA A 627 -3.57 29.65 3.99
CA ALA A 627 -4.21 29.89 5.28
C ALA A 627 -3.19 29.87 6.41
N GLY A 628 -3.39 30.66 7.45
CA GLY A 628 -2.52 30.77 8.60
C GLY A 628 -3.28 30.96 9.90
N LEU A 629 -2.68 30.53 11.01
CA LEU A 629 -3.20 30.64 12.37
C LEU A 629 -2.13 31.18 13.30
N VAL A 630 -2.55 31.98 14.28
CA VAL A 630 -1.73 32.32 15.45
C VAL A 630 -2.52 32.15 16.75
N ALA A 631 -1.85 31.66 17.79
CA ALA A 631 -2.37 31.54 19.14
C ALA A 631 -1.24 31.70 20.18
N GLY A 632 -1.62 32.04 21.41
CA GLY A 632 -0.68 32.28 22.51
C GLY A 632 0.05 33.62 22.36
N ASN A 633 1.35 33.61 22.62
CA ASN A 633 2.23 34.76 22.49
C ASN A 633 3.00 34.70 21.18
N TRP A 634 3.06 35.82 20.46
CA TRP A 634 3.95 36.00 19.32
C TRP A 634 5.41 36.09 19.77
N VAL A 635 5.66 36.80 20.88
CA VAL A 635 6.96 36.85 21.56
C VAL A 635 6.76 36.39 23.00
N PRO A 636 7.44 35.34 23.46
CA PRO A 636 7.33 34.90 24.85
C PRO A 636 7.97 35.93 25.79
N ALA A 637 7.52 35.95 27.05
CA ALA A 637 8.14 36.80 28.06
C ALA A 637 9.61 36.40 28.27
N GLY A 638 10.48 37.39 28.42
CA GLY A 638 11.91 37.14 28.56
C GLY A 638 12.66 38.30 29.20
N TRP A 639 13.98 38.20 29.19
CA TRP A 639 14.87 39.23 29.76
C TRP A 639 14.75 40.59 29.04
N SER A 640 14.27 40.61 27.80
CA SER A 640 14.09 41.80 26.96
C SER A 640 12.74 42.50 27.11
N GLY A 641 11.79 41.92 27.85
CA GLY A 641 10.46 42.53 28.05
C GLY A 641 9.33 41.54 28.36
N PRO A 642 8.10 42.05 28.59
CA PRO A 642 6.91 41.22 28.75
C PRO A 642 6.58 40.45 27.46
N ALA A 643 5.74 39.41 27.59
CA ALA A 643 5.23 38.69 26.43
C ALA A 643 4.40 39.62 25.53
N VAL A 644 4.48 39.39 24.22
CA VAL A 644 3.62 40.02 23.22
C VAL A 644 2.60 38.99 22.78
N ALA A 645 1.33 39.19 23.15
CA ALA A 645 0.25 38.31 22.75
C ALA A 645 0.09 38.30 21.22
N ALA A 646 -0.12 37.12 20.63
CA ALA A 646 -0.51 37.03 19.23
C ALA A 646 -1.93 37.55 19.06
N ASP A 647 -2.18 38.25 17.95
CA ASP A 647 -3.47 38.86 17.64
C ASP A 647 -3.69 38.97 16.13
N TRP A 648 -4.83 39.56 15.74
CA TRP A 648 -5.25 39.69 14.35
C TRP A 648 -4.24 40.45 13.47
N THR A 649 -3.37 41.29 14.05
CA THR A 649 -2.39 42.06 13.27
C THR A 649 -1.36 41.15 12.62
N HIS A 650 -1.04 40.01 13.24
CA HIS A 650 -0.05 39.05 12.74
C HIS A 650 -0.55 38.27 11.53
N VAL A 651 -1.82 37.85 11.53
CA VAL A 651 -2.43 37.15 10.38
C VAL A 651 -2.76 38.10 9.22
N VAL A 652 -3.03 39.38 9.51
CA VAL A 652 -3.08 40.43 8.49
C VAL A 652 -1.70 40.69 7.90
N ALA A 653 -0.65 40.75 8.74
CA ALA A 653 0.73 40.88 8.28
C ALA A 653 1.17 39.69 7.42
N LEU A 654 0.69 38.47 7.68
CA LEU A 654 0.90 37.32 6.80
C LEU A 654 0.36 37.60 5.38
N ALA A 655 -0.89 38.02 5.26
CA ALA A 655 -1.50 38.32 3.96
C ALA A 655 -0.80 39.49 3.26
N GLU A 656 -0.44 40.54 3.99
CA GLU A 656 0.31 41.67 3.44
C GLU A 656 1.70 41.26 2.98
N SER A 657 2.45 40.45 3.75
CA SER A 657 3.75 39.92 3.33
C SER A 657 3.64 39.06 2.08
N ALA A 658 2.62 38.20 1.99
CA ALA A 658 2.34 37.40 0.80
C ALA A 658 2.06 38.29 -0.44
N ALA A 659 1.20 39.30 -0.30
CA ALA A 659 0.85 40.18 -1.42
C ALA A 659 2.01 41.08 -1.84
N ASN A 660 2.74 41.64 -0.88
CA ASN A 660 3.91 42.48 -1.13
C ASN A 660 5.03 41.72 -1.85
N ALA A 661 5.22 40.43 -1.54
CA ALA A 661 6.22 39.57 -2.20
C ALA A 661 6.01 39.48 -3.73
N VAL A 662 4.78 39.65 -4.19
CA VAL A 662 4.42 39.63 -5.62
C VAL A 662 4.01 41.00 -6.15
N GLY A 663 4.18 42.06 -5.37
CA GLY A 663 3.91 43.45 -5.77
C GLY A 663 2.42 43.80 -5.84
N VAL A 664 1.57 43.11 -5.09
CA VAL A 664 0.12 43.38 -4.99
C VAL A 664 -0.17 44.14 -3.70
N ALA A 665 -0.97 45.21 -3.78
CA ALA A 665 -1.46 45.94 -2.62
C ALA A 665 -2.85 45.43 -2.23
N LEU A 666 -3.02 45.03 -0.97
CA LEU A 666 -4.30 44.60 -0.43
C LEU A 666 -5.09 45.78 0.14
N VAL A 667 -6.39 45.80 -0.15
CA VAL A 667 -7.37 46.63 0.55
C VAL A 667 -8.08 45.76 1.60
N ARG A 668 -8.41 46.34 2.75
CA ARG A 668 -9.11 45.66 3.83
C ARG A 668 -10.46 46.32 4.04
N ARG A 669 -11.52 45.50 4.10
CA ARG A 669 -12.88 45.96 4.41
C ARG A 669 -13.40 45.20 5.62
N GLN A 670 -13.94 45.90 6.62
CA GLN A 670 -14.55 45.25 7.77
C GLN A 670 -15.78 44.45 7.34
N ARG A 671 -15.95 43.25 7.89
CA ARG A 671 -17.11 42.38 7.68
C ARG A 671 -17.56 41.80 9.01
N ASP A 672 -18.88 41.66 9.17
CA ASP A 672 -19.51 41.20 10.40
C ASP A 672 -20.41 39.96 10.21
N ASP A 673 -20.57 39.51 8.97
CA ASP A 673 -21.55 38.50 8.55
C ASP A 673 -20.91 37.26 7.90
N VAL A 674 -19.67 36.91 8.27
CA VAL A 674 -18.89 35.83 7.64
C VAL A 674 -18.37 34.83 8.66
N ALA A 675 -18.91 33.62 8.66
CA ALA A 675 -18.35 32.48 9.39
C ALA A 675 -17.03 32.01 8.75
N PRO A 676 -16.04 31.49 9.50
CA PRO A 676 -16.03 31.21 10.95
C PRO A 676 -15.57 32.38 11.84
N TRP A 677 -15.69 33.62 11.37
CA TRP A 677 -15.00 34.76 11.95
C TRP A 677 -15.80 35.53 13.00
N HIS A 678 -15.11 36.31 13.83
CA HIS A 678 -15.73 37.18 14.84
C HIS A 678 -16.31 38.47 14.19
N PRO A 679 -17.62 38.79 14.35
CA PRO A 679 -18.29 39.90 13.65
C PRO A 679 -17.60 41.28 13.76
N GLY A 680 -17.05 41.61 14.92
CA GLY A 680 -16.35 42.89 15.13
C GLY A 680 -14.86 42.90 14.78
N ARG A 681 -14.26 41.78 14.36
CA ARG A 681 -12.80 41.60 14.29
C ARG A 681 -12.36 40.81 13.05
N THR A 682 -12.99 41.10 11.93
CA THR A 682 -12.73 40.44 10.65
C THR A 682 -12.56 41.46 9.54
N ALA A 683 -11.53 41.24 8.74
CA ALA A 683 -11.26 41.97 7.52
C ALA A 683 -11.38 41.02 6.32
N GLU A 684 -12.19 41.42 5.35
CA GLU A 684 -12.11 40.92 3.99
C GLU A 684 -10.89 41.52 3.29
N LEU A 685 -10.15 40.67 2.58
CA LEU A 685 -8.94 41.02 1.83
C LEU A 685 -9.31 41.19 0.36
N LEU A 686 -9.05 42.36 -0.21
CA LEU A 686 -9.43 42.68 -1.59
C LEU A 686 -8.22 43.11 -2.42
N VAL A 687 -8.30 42.83 -3.73
CA VAL A 687 -7.46 43.46 -4.76
C VAL A 687 -8.37 44.21 -5.72
N GLY A 688 -8.30 45.55 -5.68
CA GLY A 688 -9.37 46.38 -6.24
C GLY A 688 -10.69 46.05 -5.54
N GLU A 689 -11.70 45.65 -6.30
CA GLU A 689 -13.01 45.23 -5.78
C GLU A 689 -13.14 43.70 -5.61
N ALA A 690 -12.14 42.92 -6.05
CA ALA A 690 -12.20 41.45 -6.01
C ALA A 690 -11.78 40.92 -4.63
N SER A 691 -12.65 40.12 -4.00
CA SER A 691 -12.38 39.47 -2.73
C SER A 691 -11.43 38.27 -2.91
N LEU A 692 -10.35 38.24 -2.13
CA LEU A 692 -9.40 37.13 -2.08
C LEU A 692 -9.68 36.18 -0.91
N GLY A 693 -10.28 36.67 0.17
CA GLY A 693 -10.49 35.91 1.40
C GLY A 693 -10.59 36.80 2.63
N TYR A 694 -10.30 36.24 3.80
CA TYR A 694 -10.57 36.87 5.08
C TYR A 694 -9.42 36.68 6.09
N ALA A 695 -9.25 37.63 7.00
CA ALA A 695 -8.33 37.58 8.11
C ALA A 695 -8.94 38.20 9.37
N GLY A 696 -8.67 37.64 10.55
CA GLY A 696 -9.20 38.17 11.80
C GLY A 696 -9.18 37.20 12.98
N GLU A 697 -9.94 37.54 14.02
CA GLU A 697 -10.21 36.62 15.14
C GLU A 697 -11.28 35.60 14.73
N LEU A 698 -11.11 34.34 15.15
CA LEU A 698 -12.15 33.33 15.01
C LEU A 698 -13.31 33.59 15.98
N HIS A 699 -14.51 33.17 15.61
CA HIS A 699 -15.67 33.28 16.50
C HIS A 699 -15.44 32.51 17.81
N PRO A 700 -15.86 33.03 18.99
CA PRO A 700 -15.69 32.34 20.27
C PRO A 700 -16.27 30.92 20.29
N ASP A 701 -17.42 30.71 19.64
CA ASP A 701 -18.03 29.38 19.54
C ASP A 701 -17.19 28.42 18.70
N VAL A 702 -16.50 28.90 17.66
CA VAL A 702 -15.58 28.09 16.86
C VAL A 702 -14.35 27.74 17.70
N ILE A 703 -13.79 28.71 18.42
CA ILE A 703 -12.67 28.48 19.35
C ILE A 703 -13.03 27.42 20.38
N ALA A 704 -14.21 27.53 21.01
CA ALA A 704 -14.70 26.56 21.98
C ALA A 704 -14.95 25.18 21.34
N ALA A 705 -15.59 25.15 20.17
CA ALA A 705 -15.90 23.93 19.45
C ALA A 705 -14.64 23.15 19.07
N PHE A 706 -13.55 23.83 18.71
CA PHE A 706 -12.26 23.21 18.36
C PHE A 706 -11.28 23.07 19.54
N GLY A 707 -11.64 23.52 20.75
CA GLY A 707 -10.78 23.43 21.94
C GLY A 707 -9.51 24.27 21.81
N LEU A 708 -9.63 25.45 21.19
CA LEU A 708 -8.49 26.31 20.87
C LEU A 708 -8.24 27.38 21.95
N PRO A 709 -7.03 27.94 22.03
CA PRO A 709 -6.75 29.09 22.88
C PRO A 709 -7.68 30.27 22.55
N ALA A 710 -8.09 31.01 23.60
CA ALA A 710 -8.90 32.21 23.43
C ALA A 710 -8.20 33.22 22.51
N ARG A 711 -9.00 33.91 21.68
CA ARG A 711 -8.52 34.89 20.69
C ARG A 711 -7.58 34.33 19.62
N THR A 712 -7.63 33.03 19.35
CA THR A 712 -6.97 32.45 18.16
C THR A 712 -7.38 33.22 16.91
N CYS A 713 -6.40 33.67 16.14
CA CYS A 713 -6.58 34.44 14.92
C CYS A 713 -6.23 33.59 13.71
N ALA A 714 -6.90 33.85 12.59
CA ALA A 714 -6.70 33.12 11.35
C ALA A 714 -6.66 34.06 10.14
N VAL A 715 -6.15 33.54 9.03
CA VAL A 715 -6.27 34.13 7.70
C VAL A 715 -6.46 33.01 6.69
N GLU A 716 -7.28 33.21 5.69
CA GLU A 716 -7.38 32.33 4.53
C GLU A 716 -7.70 33.16 3.28
N PHE A 717 -6.92 32.97 2.21
CA PHE A 717 -7.14 33.64 0.93
C PHE A 717 -6.72 32.80 -0.26
N ASN A 718 -7.33 33.07 -1.41
CA ASN A 718 -7.06 32.43 -2.69
C ASN A 718 -5.70 32.90 -3.24
N LEU A 719 -4.72 31.99 -3.24
CA LEU A 719 -3.37 32.24 -3.76
C LEU A 719 -3.42 32.43 -5.27
N ASP A 720 -4.22 31.63 -5.97
CA ASP A 720 -4.28 31.69 -7.42
C ASP A 720 -4.76 33.07 -7.90
N ALA A 721 -5.81 33.60 -7.28
CA ALA A 721 -6.31 34.94 -7.55
C ALA A 721 -5.30 36.04 -7.19
N LEU A 722 -4.53 35.87 -6.10
CA LEU A 722 -3.43 36.78 -5.76
C LEU A 722 -2.34 36.80 -6.85
N LEU A 723 -1.95 35.63 -7.34
CA LEU A 723 -0.91 35.50 -8.37
C LEU A 723 -1.38 36.02 -9.73
N ASP A 724 -2.66 35.85 -10.06
CA ASP A 724 -3.26 36.40 -11.29
C ASP A 724 -3.32 37.93 -11.27
N ALA A 725 -3.51 38.52 -10.08
CA ALA A 725 -3.47 39.96 -9.88
C ALA A 725 -2.04 40.56 -9.90
N ALA A 726 -0.99 39.74 -9.80
CA ALA A 726 0.37 40.23 -9.70
C ALA A 726 0.83 40.97 -10.97
N PRO A 727 1.43 42.18 -10.86
CA PRO A 727 1.87 42.97 -12.01
C PRO A 727 2.98 42.28 -12.79
N HIS A 728 2.86 42.28 -14.12
CA HIS A 728 3.79 41.60 -15.04
C HIS A 728 5.21 42.16 -15.02
N ALA A 729 5.34 43.46 -14.74
CA ALA A 729 6.60 44.15 -14.61
C ALA A 729 6.55 45.15 -13.45
N GLY A 730 7.70 45.48 -12.89
CA GLY A 730 7.82 46.57 -11.91
C GLY A 730 7.47 47.93 -12.52
N ARG A 731 7.07 48.87 -11.66
CA ARG A 731 6.89 50.28 -12.04
C ARG A 731 8.20 51.03 -11.78
N ILE A 732 8.68 51.77 -12.78
CA ILE A 732 9.80 52.69 -12.62
C ILE A 732 9.22 54.08 -12.31
N GLY A 733 9.49 54.60 -11.11
CA GLY A 733 9.08 55.93 -10.67
C GLY A 733 10.25 56.93 -10.66
N LEU A 734 9.93 58.22 -10.80
CA LEU A 734 10.91 59.31 -10.63
C LEU A 734 11.27 59.45 -9.14
N LEU A 735 12.57 59.46 -8.84
CA LEU A 735 13.09 59.78 -7.51
C LEU A 735 13.40 61.28 -7.46
N HIS A 736 12.51 62.05 -6.84
CA HIS A 736 12.69 63.49 -6.66
C HIS A 736 13.79 63.76 -5.62
N SER A 737 14.81 64.55 -5.97
CA SER A 737 15.90 64.95 -5.07
C SER A 737 15.56 66.16 -4.19
N PHE A 738 14.42 66.81 -4.44
CA PHE A 738 14.00 68.02 -3.72
C PHE A 738 13.56 67.71 -2.27
N PRO A 739 13.69 68.68 -1.34
CA PRO A 739 13.30 68.51 0.06
C PRO A 739 11.81 68.16 0.23
N VAL A 740 11.51 67.36 1.25
CA VAL A 740 10.15 67.01 1.67
C VAL A 740 9.62 68.06 2.65
N ALA A 741 8.45 68.62 2.38
CA ALA A 741 7.65 69.29 3.39
C ALA A 741 6.89 68.25 4.22
N LYS A 742 6.98 68.35 5.55
CA LYS A 742 6.30 67.44 6.49
C LYS A 742 5.19 68.22 7.19
N GLU A 743 3.98 67.71 7.09
CA GLU A 743 2.79 68.32 7.66
C GLU A 743 2.04 67.27 8.46
N ASP A 744 1.64 67.60 9.69
CA ASP A 744 0.82 66.70 10.50
C ASP A 744 -0.62 67.22 10.56
N VAL A 745 -1.58 66.31 10.51
CA VAL A 745 -3.00 66.65 10.67
C VAL A 745 -3.70 65.69 11.61
N ALA A 746 -4.46 66.24 12.55
CA ALA A 746 -5.35 65.49 13.43
C ALA A 746 -6.80 65.71 13.01
N LEU A 747 -7.51 64.63 12.69
CA LEU A 747 -8.89 64.65 12.24
C LEU A 747 -9.78 63.88 13.21
N ILE A 748 -10.81 64.54 13.74
CA ILE A 748 -11.85 63.93 14.56
C ILE A 748 -12.95 63.41 13.63
N VAL A 749 -13.25 62.12 13.73
CA VAL A 749 -14.29 61.43 12.97
C VAL A 749 -15.14 60.56 13.90
N ASP A 750 -16.31 60.12 13.43
CA ASP A 750 -17.10 59.12 14.16
C ASP A 750 -16.33 57.81 14.32
N GLN A 751 -16.56 57.10 15.43
CA GLN A 751 -15.82 55.90 15.78
C GLN A 751 -15.97 54.78 14.74
N SER A 752 -17.09 54.74 14.02
CA SER A 752 -17.40 53.79 12.94
C SER A 752 -16.62 54.04 11.64
N VAL A 753 -16.10 55.26 11.41
CA VAL A 753 -15.38 55.59 10.17
C VAL A 753 -14.02 54.88 10.17
N ALA A 754 -13.71 54.08 9.15
CA ALA A 754 -12.43 53.38 9.12
C ALA A 754 -11.27 54.35 8.90
N ALA A 755 -10.13 54.11 9.57
CA ALA A 755 -8.96 54.96 9.40
C ALA A 755 -8.38 54.89 7.97
N ALA A 756 -8.55 53.75 7.30
CA ALA A 756 -8.15 53.56 5.90
C ALA A 756 -8.99 54.42 4.92
N ASP A 757 -10.26 54.68 5.24
CA ASP A 757 -11.13 55.52 4.41
C ASP A 757 -10.69 56.98 4.51
N VAL A 758 -10.40 57.45 5.74
CA VAL A 758 -9.85 58.80 5.98
C VAL A 758 -8.48 58.96 5.32
N HIS A 759 -7.63 57.94 5.41
CA HIS A 759 -6.34 57.91 4.69
C HIS A 759 -6.53 58.04 3.18
N SER A 760 -7.45 57.27 2.60
CA SER A 760 -7.74 57.30 1.16
C SER A 760 -8.28 58.67 0.71
N ALA A 761 -9.11 59.32 1.53
CA ALA A 761 -9.58 60.67 1.26
C ALA A 761 -8.45 61.71 1.32
N LEU A 762 -7.54 61.61 2.30
CA LEU A 762 -6.36 62.47 2.38
C LEU A 762 -5.46 62.32 1.15
N VAL A 763 -5.21 61.08 0.71
CA VAL A 763 -4.44 60.79 -0.50
C VAL A 763 -5.11 61.38 -1.74
N ALA A 764 -6.43 61.20 -1.89
CA ALA A 764 -7.19 61.73 -3.02
C ALA A 764 -7.17 63.27 -3.07
N GLY A 765 -7.37 63.94 -1.92
CA GLY A 765 -7.38 65.39 -1.85
C GLY A 765 -6.01 66.04 -1.96
N GLY A 766 -4.94 65.37 -1.52
CA GLY A 766 -3.57 65.90 -1.61
C GLY A 766 -2.93 65.80 -3.00
N GLY A 767 -3.49 65.00 -3.91
CA GLY A 767 -3.08 64.94 -5.31
C GLY A 767 -1.62 64.49 -5.53
N GLU A 768 -1.05 64.87 -6.67
CA GLU A 768 0.27 64.37 -7.11
C GLU A 768 1.45 64.84 -6.24
N LEU A 769 1.30 65.95 -5.51
CA LEU A 769 2.33 66.49 -4.62
C LEU A 769 2.43 65.73 -3.29
N LEU A 770 1.40 64.96 -2.93
CA LEU A 770 1.37 64.18 -1.70
C LEU A 770 2.11 62.84 -1.89
N GLU A 771 3.38 62.81 -1.47
CA GLU A 771 4.28 61.66 -1.61
C GLU A 771 3.84 60.47 -0.74
N SER A 772 3.39 60.73 0.50
CA SER A 772 2.85 59.68 1.38
C SER A 772 2.03 60.23 2.54
N VAL A 773 1.12 59.39 3.05
CA VAL A 773 0.32 59.63 4.24
C VAL A 773 0.51 58.46 5.19
N ARG A 774 0.82 58.72 6.46
CA ARG A 774 1.01 57.69 7.48
C ARG A 774 0.22 58.03 8.75
N LEU A 775 -0.69 57.16 9.15
CA LEU A 775 -1.32 57.22 10.46
C LEU A 775 -0.27 56.94 11.54
N PHE A 776 -0.17 57.80 12.55
CA PHE A 776 0.77 57.60 13.66
C PHE A 776 0.12 57.64 15.04
N ASP A 777 -1.12 58.11 15.16
CA ASP A 777 -1.85 58.09 16.44
C ASP A 777 -3.37 57.92 16.23
N VAL A 778 -3.99 57.20 17.16
CA VAL A 778 -5.45 57.02 17.26
C VAL A 778 -5.85 57.26 18.71
N PHE A 779 -6.46 58.41 18.97
CA PHE A 779 -6.83 58.83 20.32
C PHE A 779 -8.35 58.79 20.52
N THR A 780 -8.77 58.18 21.64
CA THR A 780 -10.17 58.15 22.11
C THR A 780 -10.21 58.65 23.55
N GLY A 781 -11.23 59.44 23.91
CA GLY A 781 -11.38 59.98 25.27
C GLY A 781 -12.35 61.16 25.34
N GLU A 782 -12.67 61.61 26.56
CA GLU A 782 -13.66 62.66 26.81
C GLU A 782 -13.39 63.95 26.01
N GLN A 783 -12.12 64.30 25.80
CA GLN A 783 -11.70 65.50 25.06
C GLN A 783 -12.04 65.48 23.56
N VAL A 784 -12.35 64.31 22.98
CA VAL A 784 -12.73 64.14 21.57
C VAL A 784 -14.25 64.04 21.39
N GLY A 785 -14.98 63.80 22.48
CA GLY A 785 -16.42 63.54 22.49
C GLY A 785 -16.75 62.05 22.42
N GLU A 786 -17.87 61.67 23.06
CA GLU A 786 -18.38 60.30 23.06
C GLU A 786 -18.72 59.84 21.63
N GLY A 787 -18.39 58.59 21.29
CA GLY A 787 -18.63 58.02 19.95
C GLY A 787 -17.70 58.54 18.85
N LYS A 788 -16.66 59.32 19.19
CA LYS A 788 -15.68 59.87 18.24
C LYS A 788 -14.26 59.41 18.51
N LYS A 789 -13.40 59.51 17.50
CA LYS A 789 -11.96 59.25 17.59
C LYS A 789 -11.17 60.30 16.82
N SER A 790 -9.97 60.60 17.30
CA SER A 790 -9.02 61.51 16.67
C SER A 790 -7.94 60.68 15.98
N LEU A 791 -7.76 60.86 14.67
CA LEU A 791 -6.76 60.20 13.85
C LEU A 791 -5.68 61.20 13.46
N ALA A 792 -4.42 60.93 13.82
CA ALA A 792 -3.28 61.79 13.48
C ALA A 792 -2.48 61.19 12.32
N PHE A 793 -2.33 61.95 11.24
CA PHE A 793 -1.62 61.56 10.03
C PHE A 793 -0.44 62.48 9.76
N ALA A 794 0.69 61.88 9.40
CA ALA A 794 1.85 62.57 8.89
C ALA A 794 1.82 62.55 7.36
N LEU A 795 1.77 63.73 6.75
CA LEU A 795 1.78 63.96 5.32
C LEU A 795 3.20 64.35 4.90
N ARG A 796 3.70 63.69 3.85
CA ARG A 796 4.96 64.07 3.19
C ARG A 796 4.62 64.61 1.82
N ILE A 797 5.02 65.85 1.56
CA ILE A 797 4.65 66.58 0.36
C ILE A 797 5.93 66.96 -0.38
N ARG A 798 6.01 66.64 -1.67
CA ARG A 798 7.19 66.89 -2.50
C ARG A 798 6.79 67.10 -3.95
N GLY A 799 7.39 68.09 -4.60
CA GLY A 799 7.20 68.36 -6.03
C GLY A 799 8.44 68.09 -6.87
N ASP A 800 8.36 68.49 -8.12
CA ASP A 800 9.47 68.60 -9.08
C ASP A 800 10.40 69.81 -8.81
N ARG A 801 10.14 70.53 -7.73
CA ARG A 801 10.91 71.65 -7.18
C ARG A 801 10.75 71.71 -5.67
N THR A 802 11.57 72.55 -5.02
CA THR A 802 11.36 72.89 -3.60
C THR A 802 10.03 73.62 -3.44
N LEU A 803 9.14 73.07 -2.62
CA LEU A 803 7.85 73.67 -2.30
C LEU A 803 8.03 74.74 -1.21
N THR A 804 7.25 75.81 -1.32
CA THR A 804 7.11 76.81 -0.25
C THR A 804 6.13 76.33 0.82
N ASP A 805 6.22 76.90 2.03
CA ASP A 805 5.31 76.55 3.14
C ASP A 805 3.84 76.81 2.77
N ALA A 806 3.56 77.84 1.97
CA ALA A 806 2.21 78.15 1.48
C ALA A 806 1.67 77.04 0.57
N GLU A 807 2.48 76.52 -0.35
CA GLU A 807 2.09 75.44 -1.27
C GLU A 807 1.90 74.11 -0.53
N ALA A 808 2.75 73.80 0.45
CA ALA A 808 2.56 72.64 1.31
C ALA A 808 1.26 72.74 2.14
N ALA A 809 0.96 73.94 2.65
CA ALA A 809 -0.28 74.19 3.39
C ALA A 809 -1.53 74.07 2.49
N GLU A 810 -1.48 74.48 1.22
CA GLU A 810 -2.56 74.30 0.25
C GLU A 810 -2.87 72.81 0.01
N VAL A 811 -1.83 71.99 -0.19
CA VAL A 811 -1.99 70.54 -0.35
C VAL A 811 -2.61 69.91 0.91
N ARG A 812 -2.15 70.30 2.11
CA ARG A 812 -2.73 69.86 3.37
C ARG A 812 -4.21 70.27 3.47
N GLN A 813 -4.55 71.51 3.14
CA GLN A 813 -5.93 72.00 3.19
C GLN A 813 -6.83 71.26 2.21
N ALA A 814 -6.36 70.97 0.99
CA ALA A 814 -7.10 70.19 0.01
C ALA A 814 -7.34 68.74 0.49
N ALA A 815 -6.32 68.10 1.05
CA ALA A 815 -6.45 66.77 1.65
C ALA A 815 -7.49 66.75 2.78
N VAL A 816 -7.44 67.74 3.68
CA VAL A 816 -8.41 67.88 4.79
C VAL A 816 -9.81 68.15 4.26
N ALA A 817 -9.97 69.03 3.28
CA ALA A 817 -11.27 69.35 2.68
C ALA A 817 -11.95 68.10 2.11
N GLU A 818 -11.18 67.19 1.50
CA GLU A 818 -11.71 65.92 1.00
C GLU A 818 -12.17 64.99 2.13
N ALA A 819 -11.40 64.88 3.21
CA ALA A 819 -11.79 64.10 4.38
C ALA A 819 -13.03 64.69 5.08
N VAL A 820 -13.15 66.03 5.14
CA VAL A 820 -14.34 66.73 5.64
C VAL A 820 -15.55 66.42 4.76
N ALA A 821 -15.40 66.52 3.43
CA ALA A 821 -16.49 66.30 2.48
C ALA A 821 -17.03 64.87 2.51
N ARG A 822 -16.15 63.86 2.64
CA ARG A 822 -16.56 62.45 2.61
C ARG A 822 -17.05 61.91 3.96
N PHE A 823 -16.46 62.36 5.06
CA PHE A 823 -16.66 61.73 6.38
C PHE A 823 -17.06 62.71 7.49
N GLY A 824 -17.32 63.98 7.17
CA GLY A 824 -17.63 65.00 8.18
C GLY A 824 -16.50 65.22 9.17
N ALA A 825 -15.25 64.94 8.78
CA ALA A 825 -14.09 65.08 9.64
C ALA A 825 -13.94 66.52 10.15
N VAL A 826 -13.53 66.69 11.41
CA VAL A 826 -13.24 68.00 12.01
C VAL A 826 -11.76 68.07 12.37
N GLN A 827 -11.04 69.04 11.80
CA GLN A 827 -9.64 69.24 12.12
C GLN A 827 -9.49 69.70 13.57
N ARG A 828 -8.67 68.99 14.34
CA ARG A 828 -8.29 69.36 15.71
C ARG A 828 -7.15 70.36 15.62
N ALA A 829 -7.33 71.54 16.21
CA ALA A 829 -6.34 72.61 16.28
C ALA A 829 -5.22 72.28 17.28
#